data_AF-A0A255XT38-F1
#
_entry.id   AF-A0A255XT38-F1
#
_cell.length_a   1.000
_cell.length_b   1.000
_cell.length_c   1.000
_cell.angle_alpha   90.00
_cell.angle_beta   90.00
_cell.angle_gamma   90.00
#
_symmetry.space_group_name_H-M   'P 1'
#
loop_
_entity.id
_entity.type
_entity.pdbx_description
1 polymer ?
#
loop_
_entity_poly.entity_id
_entity_poly.type
_entity_poly.pdbx_seq_one_letter_code
_entity_poly.pdbx_strand_id
1 'polypeptide(L)'
;MIPGEILPQDGELELNKGRDSITLTVANSGDRPVQVGSHYHFAETNAALVFDRAAAQGYRLDIAAGTAVRFEPGQSRTVNLVAVSGARKIYGFRQATMGALPPAVSPGPSPRNGPTRMSRSAYADMFGPTKGDKVRLADTGLIIEVEADYTTYGEEVKFGGGKVIRDGMGQSQATRADGAVDTVITNALIFDAVTGIIKADIGLKDGLIAAIGKAGNPDIQPDVTIIIGPGTEVIAGEGKIITAGGIDTHIHYICPQQIEEALMSGVTTMLGGGTGPAAGTNATTCTPGPWHIERMLLAADSFPMNLAFAGKGNAALPEALEEQILAGACALKLHEDWGTTPAAIDNCLAVADRYDVQVMIHSDTLNESGFVEDTIAAFKNRTIHAFHTEGAGGGHAPDIMRVAGLPNVLPSSTNPTRPFTVNTLDEHLDMLMVCHHLDSSISEDLAFAESRIRKETIAAEDILHDMGALAMMSSDSQAMGRIGEVILRTWQTAHKMKLQRGALGPDAESGNDNFRAKRYIAKYTINPARSHGMHKHIGSVEIGKLADLVVWSPAFFGVKPDMILKGGMIAAAAMGDPNASIPTPQPVHYRPMFGAFGKAKAASCITFVSKAALENGVAARLGLKKRVEAIENVRGGLSKADMVLNDATPDITIDPETYEVRADGELLVCEPAQELPMAQRYFLF
;
A
#
# COMPACT_ATOMS: atom_id res chain seq x y z
N MET A 1 24.63 -0.72 9.38
CA MET A 1 23.19 -0.92 9.15
C MET A 1 23.02 -1.63 7.82
N ILE A 2 22.18 -2.66 7.76
CA ILE A 2 21.90 -3.46 6.57
C ILE A 2 20.48 -3.10 6.08
N PRO A 3 20.31 -2.59 4.85
CA PRO A 3 18.98 -2.25 4.34
C PRO A 3 18.07 -3.48 4.26
N GLY A 4 16.84 -3.38 4.77
CA GLY A 4 15.87 -4.48 4.69
C GLY A 4 16.17 -5.68 5.59
N GLU A 5 17.06 -5.52 6.56
CA GLU A 5 17.47 -6.61 7.47
C GLU A 5 16.26 -7.24 8.17
N ILE A 6 16.14 -8.56 8.04
CA ILE A 6 15.22 -9.37 8.83
C ILE A 6 15.97 -9.79 10.09
N LEU A 7 15.33 -9.59 11.24
CA LEU A 7 15.84 -9.86 12.59
C LEU A 7 14.93 -10.91 13.24
N PRO A 8 15.15 -12.21 12.97
CA PRO A 8 14.40 -13.29 13.59
C PRO A 8 14.66 -13.36 15.08
N GLN A 9 13.66 -13.77 15.87
CA GLN A 9 13.89 -14.10 17.27
C GLN A 9 14.79 -15.33 17.41
N ASP A 10 15.47 -15.45 18.55
CA ASP A 10 16.22 -16.67 18.87
C ASP A 10 15.29 -17.88 19.04
N GLY A 11 15.84 -19.06 18.76
CA GLY A 11 15.17 -20.35 19.00
C GLY A 11 14.68 -21.07 17.74
N GLU A 12 13.84 -22.07 17.96
CA GLU A 12 13.36 -23.00 16.95
C GLU A 12 11.83 -23.06 16.90
N LEU A 13 11.30 -23.28 15.71
CA LEU A 13 9.89 -23.56 15.45
C LEU A 13 9.69 -25.06 15.29
N GLU A 14 8.66 -25.59 15.93
CA GLU A 14 8.21 -26.96 15.74
C GLU A 14 7.30 -27.03 14.51
N LEU A 15 7.69 -27.83 13.52
CA LEU A 15 6.91 -28.04 12.30
C LEU A 15 5.90 -29.18 12.50
N ASN A 16 4.77 -29.10 11.80
CA ASN A 16 3.77 -30.18 11.75
C ASN A 16 3.25 -30.64 13.12
N LYS A 17 3.26 -29.73 14.11
CA LYS A 17 2.95 -29.99 15.51
C LYS A 17 1.65 -30.80 15.69
N GLY A 18 1.69 -31.76 16.61
CA GLY A 18 0.52 -32.53 17.03
C GLY A 18 0.05 -33.59 16.03
N ARG A 19 0.81 -33.86 14.96
CA ARG A 19 0.46 -34.89 13.98
C ARG A 19 1.13 -36.22 14.24
N ASP A 20 0.44 -37.29 13.84
CA ASP A 20 0.98 -38.65 13.89
C ASP A 20 2.18 -38.79 12.96
N SER A 21 3.23 -39.43 13.45
CA SER A 21 4.45 -39.68 12.69
C SER A 21 4.87 -41.14 12.73
N ILE A 22 5.56 -41.57 11.68
CA ILE A 22 6.15 -42.90 11.53
C ILE A 22 7.56 -42.77 10.96
N THR A 23 8.38 -43.79 11.16
CA THR A 23 9.74 -43.86 10.63
C THR A 23 9.86 -45.07 9.71
N LEU A 24 10.35 -44.86 8.49
CA LEU A 24 10.56 -45.94 7.52
C LEU A 24 11.98 -45.91 6.96
N THR A 25 12.57 -47.09 6.76
CA THR A 25 13.80 -47.25 5.98
C THR A 25 13.43 -47.42 4.52
N VAL A 26 14.00 -46.57 3.67
CA VAL A 26 13.68 -46.47 2.24
C VAL A 26 14.95 -46.70 1.44
N ALA A 27 14.93 -47.70 0.56
CA ALA A 27 16.05 -48.04 -0.32
C ALA A 27 15.73 -47.72 -1.78
N ASN A 28 16.64 -47.10 -2.50
CA ASN A 28 16.52 -46.91 -3.95
C ASN A 28 17.15 -48.10 -4.69
N SER A 29 16.30 -48.99 -5.21
CA SER A 29 16.69 -50.15 -6.03
C SER A 29 16.88 -49.81 -7.51
N GLY A 30 16.60 -48.55 -7.91
CA GLY A 30 16.74 -48.08 -9.27
C GLY A 30 18.18 -47.72 -9.65
N ASP A 31 18.37 -47.44 -10.93
CA ASP A 31 19.64 -47.04 -11.55
C ASP A 31 19.83 -45.52 -11.65
N ARG A 32 18.84 -44.74 -11.18
CA ARG A 32 18.84 -43.27 -11.21
C ARG A 32 18.47 -42.69 -9.85
N PRO A 33 18.91 -41.46 -9.56
CA PRO A 33 18.50 -40.76 -8.35
C PRO A 33 16.99 -40.50 -8.31
N VAL A 34 16.41 -40.64 -7.12
CA VAL A 34 15.01 -40.28 -6.85
C VAL A 34 14.98 -39.22 -5.77
N GLN A 35 14.20 -38.15 -5.98
CA GLN A 35 14.04 -37.07 -5.01
C GLN A 35 12.55 -36.85 -4.72
N VAL A 36 12.19 -36.85 -3.44
CA VAL A 36 10.79 -36.77 -2.99
C VAL A 36 10.59 -35.49 -2.19
N GLY A 37 9.67 -34.64 -2.65
CA GLY A 37 9.33 -33.37 -2.00
C GLY A 37 8.47 -33.54 -0.74
N SER A 38 8.48 -32.52 0.13
CA SER A 38 7.87 -32.56 1.46
C SER A 38 6.39 -32.95 1.49
N HIS A 39 5.61 -32.47 0.51
CA HIS A 39 4.15 -32.67 0.46
C HIS A 39 3.70 -33.78 -0.50
N TYR A 40 4.64 -34.56 -1.04
CA TYR A 40 4.29 -35.69 -1.89
C TYR A 40 3.74 -36.85 -1.03
N HIS A 41 2.61 -37.45 -1.43
CA HIS A 41 2.06 -38.62 -0.73
C HIS A 41 3.01 -39.81 -0.84
N PHE A 42 3.54 -40.27 0.29
CA PHE A 42 4.76 -41.07 0.28
C PHE A 42 4.55 -42.47 -0.31
N ALA A 43 3.35 -43.05 -0.15
CA ALA A 43 3.00 -44.34 -0.75
C ALA A 43 2.97 -44.31 -2.28
N GLU A 44 2.77 -43.13 -2.87
CA GLU A 44 2.76 -42.92 -4.32
C GLU A 44 4.15 -42.71 -4.93
N THR A 45 5.23 -42.72 -4.12
CA THR A 45 6.57 -42.44 -4.63
C THR A 45 7.04 -43.49 -5.65
N ASN A 46 8.10 -43.17 -6.41
CA ASN A 46 8.63 -44.00 -7.49
C ASN A 46 8.72 -45.50 -7.09
N ALA A 47 8.33 -46.41 -7.98
CA ALA A 47 8.34 -47.85 -7.76
C ALA A 47 9.73 -48.41 -7.41
N ALA A 48 10.80 -47.74 -7.84
CA ALA A 48 12.18 -48.09 -7.51
C ALA A 48 12.52 -47.89 -6.03
N LEU A 49 11.74 -47.10 -5.28
CA LEU A 49 11.88 -46.98 -3.83
C LEU A 49 11.19 -48.15 -3.14
N VAL A 50 11.97 -48.89 -2.36
CA VAL A 50 11.57 -50.10 -1.62
C VAL A 50 11.43 -49.73 -0.14
N PHE A 51 10.20 -49.86 0.38
CA PHE A 51 9.79 -49.63 1.76
C PHE A 51 8.35 -50.17 1.95
N ASP A 52 7.82 -50.13 3.17
CA ASP A 52 6.43 -50.50 3.45
C ASP A 52 5.44 -49.42 2.97
N ARG A 53 4.85 -49.65 1.79
CA ARG A 53 3.87 -48.72 1.19
C ARG A 53 2.53 -48.68 1.91
N ALA A 54 2.12 -49.80 2.52
CA ALA A 54 0.87 -49.85 3.28
C ALA A 54 1.00 -48.98 4.53
N ALA A 55 2.14 -49.05 5.23
CA ALA A 55 2.43 -48.17 6.36
C ALA A 55 2.53 -46.68 5.96
N ALA A 56 3.04 -46.38 4.76
CA ALA A 56 3.17 -45.01 4.25
C ALA A 56 1.85 -44.40 3.72
N GLN A 57 0.75 -45.15 3.68
CA GLN A 57 -0.51 -44.67 3.14
C GLN A 57 -1.10 -43.56 4.02
N GLY A 58 -1.25 -42.37 3.44
CA GLY A 58 -1.74 -41.19 4.16
C GLY A 58 -0.66 -40.43 4.92
N TYR A 59 0.60 -40.66 4.57
CA TYR A 59 1.75 -39.96 5.13
C TYR A 59 2.53 -39.22 4.04
N ARG A 60 3.25 -38.18 4.44
CA ARG A 60 4.20 -37.40 3.64
C ARG A 60 5.50 -37.19 4.43
N LEU A 61 6.56 -36.70 3.81
CA LEU A 61 7.82 -36.44 4.53
C LEU A 61 7.61 -35.38 5.63
N ASP A 62 8.13 -35.65 6.82
CA ASP A 62 8.19 -34.69 7.93
C ASP A 62 9.48 -33.86 7.81
N ILE A 63 9.46 -32.89 6.90
CA ILE A 63 10.56 -31.97 6.61
C ILE A 63 9.98 -30.57 6.31
N ALA A 64 10.84 -29.54 6.29
CA ALA A 64 10.42 -28.18 5.96
C ALA A 64 9.67 -28.09 4.61
N ALA A 65 8.61 -27.28 4.57
CA ALA A 65 7.79 -27.08 3.38
C ALA A 65 8.66 -26.64 2.18
N GLY A 66 8.40 -27.24 1.01
CA GLY A 66 9.17 -26.97 -0.20
C GLY A 66 10.57 -27.62 -0.29
N THR A 67 11.04 -28.33 0.74
CA THR A 67 12.28 -29.14 0.66
C THR A 67 12.03 -30.56 0.17
N ALA A 68 13.09 -31.35 -0.01
CA ALA A 68 13.01 -32.72 -0.49
C ALA A 68 14.11 -33.62 0.10
N VAL A 69 13.87 -34.93 0.13
CA VAL A 69 14.88 -35.95 0.42
C VAL A 69 15.30 -36.63 -0.88
N ARG A 70 16.60 -36.74 -1.08
CA ARG A 70 17.22 -37.38 -2.25
C ARG A 70 17.77 -38.76 -1.88
N PHE A 71 17.57 -39.71 -2.79
CA PHE A 71 18.00 -41.09 -2.72
C PHE A 71 18.82 -41.42 -3.97
N GLU A 72 20.13 -41.57 -3.81
CA GLU A 72 21.01 -42.04 -4.89
C GLU A 72 20.79 -43.53 -5.19
N PRO A 73 21.14 -44.02 -6.39
CA PRO A 73 21.08 -45.46 -6.70
C PRO A 73 21.78 -46.32 -5.65
N GLY A 74 21.10 -47.36 -5.15
CA GLY A 74 21.62 -48.26 -4.12
C GLY A 74 21.62 -47.70 -2.70
N GLN A 75 21.26 -46.43 -2.49
CA GLN A 75 21.22 -45.82 -1.17
C GLN A 75 20.01 -46.31 -0.37
N SER A 76 20.24 -46.61 0.91
CA SER A 76 19.18 -46.81 1.91
C SER A 76 19.25 -45.70 2.96
N ARG A 77 18.09 -45.14 3.31
CA ARG A 77 17.99 -44.05 4.29
C ARG A 77 16.71 -44.17 5.10
N THR A 78 16.83 -43.90 6.39
CA THR A 78 15.68 -43.76 7.28
C THR A 78 15.08 -42.36 7.15
N VAL A 79 13.76 -42.28 6.94
CA VAL A 79 13.02 -41.02 6.86
C VAL A 79 11.89 -41.00 7.88
N ASN A 80 11.58 -39.81 8.38
CA ASN A 80 10.40 -39.55 9.19
C ASN A 80 9.27 -39.09 8.27
N LEU A 81 8.08 -39.64 8.49
CA LEU A 81 6.87 -39.26 7.80
C LEU A 81 5.83 -38.74 8.79
N VAL A 82 4.99 -37.82 8.34
CA VAL A 82 3.89 -37.24 9.10
C VAL A 82 2.58 -37.44 8.35
N ALA A 83 1.51 -37.72 9.08
CA ALA A 83 0.19 -37.93 8.53
C ALA A 83 -0.32 -36.68 7.79
N VAL A 84 -0.97 -36.88 6.65
CA VAL A 84 -1.73 -35.80 6.00
C VAL A 84 -2.93 -35.39 6.88
N SER A 85 -3.29 -34.11 6.83
CA SER A 85 -4.40 -33.55 7.61
C SER A 85 -5.59 -33.25 6.69
N GLY A 86 -6.45 -32.30 7.06
CA GLY A 86 -7.59 -31.85 6.26
C GLY A 86 -8.64 -32.95 6.08
N ALA A 87 -9.26 -33.01 4.91
CA ALA A 87 -10.26 -34.03 4.59
C ALA A 87 -9.67 -35.43 4.35
N ARG A 88 -8.34 -35.57 4.39
CA ARG A 88 -7.58 -36.80 4.11
C ARG A 88 -8.00 -37.45 2.78
N LYS A 89 -8.05 -36.67 1.70
CA LYS A 89 -8.31 -37.17 0.34
C LYS A 89 -7.07 -37.06 -0.52
N ILE A 90 -6.75 -38.10 -1.28
CA ILE A 90 -5.57 -38.17 -2.14
C ILE A 90 -6.00 -38.20 -3.60
N TYR A 91 -5.38 -37.37 -4.42
CA TYR A 91 -5.63 -37.29 -5.86
C TYR A 91 -4.31 -37.10 -6.62
N GLY A 92 -4.22 -37.61 -7.84
CA GLY A 92 -3.06 -37.42 -8.71
C GLY A 92 -1.99 -38.50 -8.54
N PHE A 93 -0.73 -38.09 -8.51
CA PHE A 93 0.44 -38.95 -8.33
C PHE A 93 0.54 -40.12 -9.33
N ARG A 94 0.64 -41.38 -8.87
CA ARG A 94 0.61 -42.60 -9.71
C ARG A 94 -0.78 -43.24 -9.72
N GLN A 95 -1.77 -42.61 -9.09
CA GLN A 95 -3.14 -43.09 -8.94
C GLN A 95 -3.26 -44.45 -8.23
N ALA A 96 -2.25 -44.86 -7.45
CA ALA A 96 -2.35 -46.10 -6.67
C ALA A 96 -3.29 -45.93 -5.46
N THR A 97 -3.46 -44.68 -5.00
CA THR A 97 -4.33 -44.22 -3.93
C THR A 97 -5.12 -43.04 -4.47
N MET A 98 -6.44 -43.17 -4.53
CA MET A 98 -7.34 -42.11 -4.98
C MET A 98 -8.56 -42.01 -4.06
N GLY A 99 -8.99 -40.79 -3.76
CA GLY A 99 -10.14 -40.51 -2.93
C GLY A 99 -9.83 -40.50 -1.43
N ALA A 100 -10.87 -40.76 -0.62
CA ALA A 100 -10.78 -40.68 0.83
C ALA A 100 -9.88 -41.78 1.41
N LEU A 101 -8.99 -41.39 2.32
CA LEU A 101 -8.18 -42.32 3.10
C LEU A 101 -9.01 -42.93 4.24
N PRO A 102 -8.69 -44.16 4.67
CA PRO A 102 -9.24 -44.70 5.90
C PRO A 102 -8.85 -43.82 7.11
N PRO A 103 -9.57 -43.94 8.25
CA PRO A 103 -9.19 -43.28 9.50
C PRO A 103 -7.72 -43.55 9.83
N ALA A 104 -7.02 -42.54 10.33
CA ALA A 104 -5.64 -42.72 10.76
C ALA A 104 -5.59 -43.82 11.83
N VAL A 105 -4.94 -44.95 11.53
CA VAL A 105 -4.68 -45.99 12.52
C VAL A 105 -3.50 -45.49 13.34
N SER A 106 -3.69 -45.22 14.63
CA SER A 106 -2.57 -44.86 15.49
C SER A 106 -1.52 -45.96 15.41
N PRO A 107 -0.32 -45.69 14.88
CA PRO A 107 0.72 -46.70 14.89
C PRO A 107 1.00 -47.06 16.35
N GLY A 108 1.09 -48.35 16.65
CA GLY A 108 1.64 -48.81 17.93
C GLY A 108 3.01 -48.14 18.17
N PRO A 109 3.55 -48.17 19.40
CA PRO A 109 4.68 -47.33 19.80
C PRO A 109 5.91 -47.58 18.92
N SER A 110 6.07 -46.80 17.85
CA SER A 110 7.32 -46.70 17.10
C SER A 110 8.22 -45.72 17.84
N PRO A 111 9.55 -45.92 17.85
CA PRO A 111 10.47 -44.93 18.37
C PRO A 111 10.29 -43.63 17.60
N ARG A 112 9.60 -42.65 18.21
CA ARG A 112 9.48 -41.30 17.66
C ARG A 112 10.88 -40.70 17.71
N ASN A 113 11.47 -40.43 16.54
CA ASN A 113 12.40 -39.32 16.47
C ASN A 113 11.57 -38.07 16.81
N GLY A 114 12.08 -37.20 17.69
CA GLY A 114 11.36 -36.01 18.15
C GLY A 114 10.83 -35.14 17.00
N PRO A 115 9.95 -34.17 17.28
CA PRO A 115 9.29 -33.39 16.24
C PRO A 115 10.32 -32.67 15.36
N THR A 116 10.01 -32.53 14.06
CA THR A 116 10.86 -31.78 13.15
C THR A 116 10.89 -30.31 13.55
N ARG A 117 12.11 -29.77 13.69
CA ARG A 117 12.35 -28.39 14.14
C ARG A 117 13.17 -27.62 13.12
N MET A 118 12.98 -26.31 13.12
CA MET A 118 13.68 -25.38 12.23
C MET A 118 14.07 -24.13 13.01
N SER A 119 15.29 -23.65 12.87
CA SER A 119 15.66 -22.35 13.46
C SER A 119 14.83 -21.23 12.84
N ARG A 120 14.48 -20.22 13.63
CA ARG A 120 13.72 -19.05 13.13
C ARG A 120 14.45 -18.32 11.99
N SER A 121 15.79 -18.25 12.03
CA SER A 121 16.58 -17.69 10.93
C SER A 121 16.42 -18.48 9.64
N ALA A 122 16.54 -19.82 9.68
CA ALA A 122 16.33 -20.62 8.48
C ALA A 122 14.87 -20.53 7.99
N TYR A 123 13.90 -20.41 8.91
CA TYR A 123 12.50 -20.21 8.56
C TYR A 123 12.29 -18.89 7.81
N ALA A 124 12.83 -17.79 8.36
CA ALA A 124 12.75 -16.48 7.74
C ALA A 124 13.40 -16.45 6.34
N ASP A 125 14.53 -17.11 6.15
CA ASP A 125 15.19 -17.24 4.85
C ASP A 125 14.33 -17.99 3.82
N MET A 126 13.54 -18.97 4.29
CA MET A 126 12.73 -19.81 3.41
C MET A 126 11.34 -19.23 3.14
N PHE A 127 10.69 -18.64 4.13
CA PHE A 127 9.28 -18.29 4.07
C PHE A 127 9.02 -16.81 4.40
N GLY A 128 10.07 -16.02 4.65
CA GLY A 128 9.93 -14.68 5.23
C GLY A 128 9.68 -14.73 6.75
N PRO A 129 9.74 -13.57 7.42
CA PRO A 129 9.60 -13.48 8.88
C PRO A 129 8.26 -14.01 9.36
N THR A 130 8.20 -14.45 10.62
CA THR A 130 6.99 -14.87 11.32
C THR A 130 6.79 -14.06 12.60
N LYS A 131 5.70 -14.33 13.34
CA LYS A 131 5.31 -13.60 14.55
C LYS A 131 6.50 -13.38 15.49
N GLY A 132 6.70 -12.13 15.87
CA GLY A 132 7.76 -11.65 16.77
C GLY A 132 9.09 -11.33 16.08
N ASP A 133 9.28 -11.77 14.83
CA ASP A 133 10.45 -11.36 14.05
C ASP A 133 10.29 -9.90 13.61
N LYS A 134 11.44 -9.24 13.43
CA LYS A 134 11.51 -7.82 13.08
C LYS A 134 12.06 -7.60 11.68
N VAL A 135 11.67 -6.52 11.01
CA VAL A 135 12.13 -6.16 9.66
C VAL A 135 12.45 -4.68 9.61
N ARG A 136 13.66 -4.35 9.16
CA ARG A 136 14.03 -2.96 8.87
C ARG A 136 13.39 -2.50 7.56
N LEU A 137 12.86 -1.29 7.55
CA LEU A 137 12.29 -0.68 6.33
C LEU A 137 13.40 0.03 5.54
N ALA A 138 13.82 -0.55 4.42
CA ALA A 138 14.94 -0.09 3.61
C ALA A 138 16.18 0.21 4.47
N ASP A 139 16.85 1.34 4.24
CA ASP A 139 17.98 1.83 5.02
C ASP A 139 17.58 2.81 6.13
N THR A 140 16.32 2.80 6.56
CA THR A 140 15.86 3.66 7.65
C THR A 140 16.21 3.10 9.03
N GLY A 141 16.02 3.95 10.02
CA GLY A 141 16.00 3.58 11.44
C GLY A 141 14.72 2.84 11.87
N LEU A 142 13.72 2.68 11.01
CA LEU A 142 12.43 2.06 11.35
C LEU A 142 12.51 0.53 11.26
N ILE A 143 11.96 -0.14 12.28
CA ILE A 143 11.94 -1.58 12.45
C ILE A 143 10.51 -1.98 12.82
N ILE A 144 9.83 -2.70 11.94
CA ILE A 144 8.51 -3.26 12.21
C ILE A 144 8.63 -4.69 12.74
N GLU A 145 7.67 -5.12 13.56
CA GLU A 145 7.56 -6.47 14.11
C GLU A 145 6.29 -7.16 13.61
N VAL A 146 6.40 -8.44 13.26
CA VAL A 146 5.24 -9.23 12.82
C VAL A 146 4.32 -9.51 14.01
N GLU A 147 3.11 -8.97 13.97
CA GLU A 147 2.11 -8.99 15.05
C GLU A 147 1.39 -10.36 15.13
N ALA A 148 1.11 -10.95 13.97
CA ALA A 148 0.46 -12.26 13.84
C ALA A 148 0.95 -13.01 12.60
N ASP A 149 0.90 -14.34 12.65
CA ASP A 149 1.13 -15.22 11.50
C ASP A 149 -0.07 -16.15 11.35
N TYR A 150 -0.71 -16.09 10.18
CA TYR A 150 -1.88 -16.89 9.81
C TYR A 150 -1.49 -18.14 9.01
N THR A 151 -0.21 -18.33 8.70
CA THR A 151 0.30 -19.58 8.13
C THR A 151 0.37 -20.67 9.20
N THR A 152 0.73 -21.89 8.81
CA THR A 152 0.84 -23.03 9.72
C THR A 152 2.21 -23.68 9.53
N TYR A 153 2.98 -23.79 10.62
CA TYR A 153 4.37 -24.25 10.52
C TYR A 153 4.51 -25.65 9.95
N GLY A 154 5.21 -25.77 8.81
CA GLY A 154 5.37 -27.00 8.04
C GLY A 154 4.30 -27.24 6.96
N GLU A 155 3.35 -26.31 6.82
CA GLU A 155 2.26 -26.30 5.85
C GLU A 155 2.25 -25.02 4.99
N GLU A 156 3.38 -24.31 4.96
CA GLU A 156 3.59 -23.15 4.10
C GLU A 156 3.41 -23.54 2.64
N VAL A 157 2.67 -22.72 1.89
CA VAL A 157 2.51 -22.95 0.46
C VAL A 157 3.64 -22.27 -0.30
N LYS A 158 4.45 -23.07 -1.00
CA LYS A 158 5.60 -22.59 -1.76
C LYS A 158 5.61 -23.22 -3.15
N PHE A 159 5.73 -22.38 -4.18
CA PHE A 159 5.76 -22.80 -5.59
C PHE A 159 7.18 -23.10 -6.09
N GLY A 160 7.30 -24.13 -6.94
CA GLY A 160 8.54 -24.50 -7.64
C GLY A 160 8.73 -26.00 -7.80
N GLY A 161 9.79 -26.38 -8.53
CA GLY A 161 10.15 -27.78 -8.77
C GLY A 161 10.29 -28.58 -7.48
N GLY A 162 9.46 -29.61 -7.31
CA GLY A 162 9.49 -30.48 -6.12
C GLY A 162 8.92 -29.87 -4.83
N LYS A 163 8.31 -28.68 -4.88
CA LYS A 163 7.79 -27.99 -3.69
C LYS A 163 6.34 -28.37 -3.33
N VAL A 164 5.60 -27.46 -2.69
CA VAL A 164 4.29 -27.72 -2.07
C VAL A 164 3.15 -27.57 -3.07
N ILE A 165 3.10 -26.45 -3.81
CA ILE A 165 2.02 -26.16 -4.76
C ILE A 165 2.20 -27.00 -6.03
N ARG A 166 1.66 -28.21 -5.99
CA ARG A 166 1.64 -29.21 -7.08
C ARG A 166 0.36 -30.04 -6.96
N ASP A 167 -0.03 -30.64 -8.08
CA ASP A 167 -1.22 -31.49 -8.20
C ASP A 167 -1.35 -32.52 -7.05
N GLY A 168 -2.50 -32.50 -6.38
CA GLY A 168 -2.81 -33.41 -5.27
C GLY A 168 -2.09 -33.10 -3.94
N MET A 169 -1.22 -32.08 -3.94
CA MET A 169 -0.41 -31.67 -2.80
C MET A 169 -0.97 -30.37 -2.24
N GLY A 170 -0.21 -29.27 -2.23
CA GLY A 170 -0.74 -27.94 -1.88
C GLY A 170 -1.68 -27.35 -2.92
N GLN A 171 -1.75 -27.94 -4.12
CA GLN A 171 -2.78 -27.64 -5.12
C GLN A 171 -3.88 -28.70 -5.04
N SER A 172 -5.09 -28.27 -4.72
CA SER A 172 -6.29 -29.10 -4.67
C SER A 172 -6.81 -29.43 -6.07
N GLN A 173 -7.82 -30.31 -6.14
CA GLN A 173 -8.59 -30.57 -7.36
C GLN A 173 -9.76 -29.59 -7.56
N ALA A 174 -9.98 -28.67 -6.62
CA ALA A 174 -11.10 -27.75 -6.68
C ALA A 174 -10.99 -26.84 -7.90
N THR A 175 -12.07 -26.69 -8.64
CA THR A 175 -12.13 -25.71 -9.73
C THR A 175 -12.27 -24.30 -9.17
N ARG A 176 -12.08 -23.30 -10.04
CA ARG A 176 -12.42 -21.91 -9.71
C ARG A 176 -13.89 -21.75 -9.27
N ALA A 177 -14.80 -22.51 -9.89
CA ALA A 177 -16.23 -22.50 -9.56
C ALA A 177 -16.50 -23.11 -8.17
N ASP A 178 -15.67 -24.07 -7.75
CA ASP A 178 -15.73 -24.70 -6.41
C ASP A 178 -15.06 -23.84 -5.32
N GLY A 179 -14.54 -22.66 -5.66
CA GLY A 179 -14.00 -21.70 -4.69
C GLY A 179 -12.49 -21.47 -4.79
N ALA A 180 -11.76 -22.13 -5.70
CA ALA A 180 -10.36 -21.80 -5.92
C ALA A 180 -10.19 -20.34 -6.36
N VAL A 181 -9.10 -19.71 -5.91
CA VAL A 181 -8.76 -18.31 -6.23
C VAL A 181 -8.07 -18.19 -7.58
N ASP A 182 -8.11 -17.00 -8.19
CA ASP A 182 -7.46 -16.72 -9.48
C ASP A 182 -5.94 -16.62 -9.31
N THR A 183 -5.51 -15.95 -8.25
CA THR A 183 -4.09 -15.81 -7.89
C THR A 183 -3.96 -15.94 -6.37
N VAL A 184 -2.86 -16.54 -5.91
CA VAL A 184 -2.45 -16.50 -4.49
C VAL A 184 -1.11 -15.79 -4.35
N ILE A 185 -1.00 -14.85 -3.42
CA ILE A 185 0.27 -14.28 -2.96
C ILE A 185 0.68 -15.06 -1.72
N THR A 186 1.76 -15.84 -1.81
CA THR A 186 2.15 -16.78 -0.75
C THR A 186 3.06 -16.16 0.29
N ASN A 187 2.86 -16.46 1.56
CA ASN A 187 3.77 -16.09 2.66
C ASN A 187 4.09 -14.57 2.70
N ALA A 188 3.11 -13.72 2.44
CA ALA A 188 3.28 -12.28 2.40
C ALA A 188 3.42 -11.67 3.81
N LEU A 189 4.40 -10.79 4.02
CA LEU A 189 4.36 -9.85 5.14
C LEU A 189 3.47 -8.66 4.73
N ILE A 190 2.21 -8.69 5.12
CA ILE A 190 1.27 -7.58 4.91
C ILE A 190 1.62 -6.47 5.89
N PHE A 191 1.81 -5.26 5.37
CA PHE A 191 1.98 -4.06 6.16
C PHE A 191 0.89 -3.06 5.79
N ASP A 192 -0.06 -2.86 6.72
CA ASP A 192 -1.24 -2.03 6.52
C ASP A 192 -1.65 -1.33 7.82
N ALA A 193 -2.26 -0.14 7.72
CA ALA A 193 -2.71 0.61 8.89
C ALA A 193 -3.95 0.00 9.56
N VAL A 194 -4.82 -0.68 8.79
CA VAL A 194 -6.10 -1.23 9.23
C VAL A 194 -5.94 -2.69 9.64
N THR A 195 -5.31 -3.52 8.81
CA THR A 195 -5.13 -4.96 9.13
C THR A 195 -3.90 -5.25 9.98
N GLY A 196 -3.01 -4.27 10.16
CA GLY A 196 -1.80 -4.41 10.96
C GLY A 196 -0.60 -4.94 10.16
N ILE A 197 0.40 -5.42 10.90
CA ILE A 197 1.64 -5.98 10.34
C ILE A 197 1.60 -7.50 10.54
N ILE A 198 1.09 -8.23 9.55
CA ILE A 198 0.75 -9.65 9.67
C ILE A 198 1.40 -10.48 8.58
N LYS A 199 1.69 -11.75 8.88
CA LYS A 199 2.14 -12.75 7.93
C LYS A 199 0.95 -13.61 7.49
N ALA A 200 0.65 -13.66 6.21
CA ALA A 200 -0.48 -14.44 5.67
C ALA A 200 -0.30 -14.73 4.17
N ASP A 201 -1.11 -15.64 3.64
CA ASP A 201 -1.37 -15.74 2.22
C ASP A 201 -2.52 -14.82 1.82
N ILE A 202 -2.49 -14.27 0.60
CA ILE A 202 -3.55 -13.40 0.05
C ILE A 202 -4.15 -14.08 -1.18
N GLY A 203 -5.46 -14.36 -1.13
CA GLY A 203 -6.21 -14.93 -2.24
C GLY A 203 -6.91 -13.84 -3.05
N LEU A 204 -6.69 -13.81 -4.36
CA LEU A 204 -7.28 -12.83 -5.27
C LEU A 204 -8.34 -13.50 -6.15
N LYS A 205 -9.50 -12.88 -6.30
CA LYS A 205 -10.57 -13.37 -7.17
C LYS A 205 -11.34 -12.22 -7.80
N ASP A 206 -11.57 -12.30 -9.11
CA ASP A 206 -12.27 -11.26 -9.89
C ASP A 206 -11.65 -9.85 -9.69
N GLY A 207 -10.33 -9.81 -9.53
CA GLY A 207 -9.56 -8.59 -9.28
C GLY A 207 -9.69 -7.99 -7.89
N LEU A 208 -10.34 -8.68 -6.94
CA LEU A 208 -10.52 -8.28 -5.55
C LEU A 208 -9.67 -9.14 -4.61
N ILE A 209 -9.37 -8.60 -3.42
CA ILE A 209 -8.84 -9.36 -2.30
C ILE A 209 -9.98 -10.23 -1.76
N ALA A 210 -9.97 -11.52 -2.07
CA ALA A 210 -11.05 -12.44 -1.71
C ALA A 210 -10.87 -13.03 -0.31
N ALA A 211 -9.62 -13.25 0.11
CA ALA A 211 -9.31 -13.80 1.42
C ALA A 211 -7.88 -13.44 1.85
N ILE A 212 -7.67 -13.37 3.17
CA ILE A 212 -6.36 -13.25 3.83
C ILE A 212 -6.32 -14.34 4.91
N GLY A 213 -5.30 -15.19 4.89
CA GLY A 213 -5.22 -16.32 5.82
C GLY A 213 -4.24 -17.39 5.38
N LYS A 214 -4.64 -18.66 5.50
CA LYS A 214 -3.82 -19.81 5.13
C LYS A 214 -4.29 -20.42 3.83
N ALA A 215 -3.45 -20.38 2.81
CA ALA A 215 -3.72 -21.00 1.53
C ALA A 215 -3.30 -22.47 1.48
N GLY A 216 -3.82 -23.19 0.49
CA GLY A 216 -3.39 -24.56 0.18
C GLY A 216 -4.51 -25.46 -0.30
N ASN A 217 -4.37 -26.74 0.03
CA ASN A 217 -5.31 -27.78 -0.31
C ASN A 217 -6.04 -28.32 0.94
N PRO A 218 -7.36 -28.08 1.08
CA PRO A 218 -8.12 -28.56 2.24
C PRO A 218 -8.21 -30.09 2.31
N ASP A 219 -7.87 -30.82 1.23
CA ASP A 219 -7.87 -32.27 1.23
C ASP A 219 -6.74 -32.89 2.06
N ILE A 220 -5.60 -32.20 2.21
CA ILE A 220 -4.41 -32.75 2.89
C ILE A 220 -3.77 -31.82 3.93
N GLN A 221 -4.16 -30.53 3.97
CA GLN A 221 -3.60 -29.52 4.86
C GLN A 221 -4.66 -29.07 5.89
N PRO A 222 -4.25 -28.73 7.14
CA PRO A 222 -5.16 -28.17 8.12
C PRO A 222 -5.49 -26.70 7.80
N ASP A 223 -6.59 -26.20 8.35
CA ASP A 223 -6.90 -24.76 8.48
C ASP A 223 -6.87 -23.94 7.18
N VAL A 224 -7.06 -24.58 6.02
CA VAL A 224 -7.08 -23.89 4.72
C VAL A 224 -8.31 -23.01 4.60
N THR A 225 -8.08 -21.70 4.49
CA THR A 225 -9.10 -20.69 4.20
C THR A 225 -9.05 -20.19 2.76
N ILE A 226 -7.97 -20.46 2.03
CA ILE A 226 -7.77 -20.05 0.64
C ILE A 226 -7.41 -21.26 -0.22
N ILE A 227 -8.33 -21.67 -1.08
CA ILE A 227 -8.14 -22.89 -1.88
C ILE A 227 -7.28 -22.57 -3.11
N ILE A 228 -6.17 -23.30 -3.25
CA ILE A 228 -5.35 -23.31 -4.47
C ILE A 228 -5.86 -24.44 -5.35
N GLY A 229 -6.29 -24.13 -6.57
CA GLY A 229 -6.78 -25.10 -7.55
C GLY A 229 -5.91 -25.12 -8.82
N PRO A 230 -6.25 -25.96 -9.81
CA PRO A 230 -5.48 -26.03 -11.07
C PRO A 230 -5.48 -24.74 -11.90
N GLY A 231 -6.45 -23.84 -11.66
CA GLY A 231 -6.55 -22.54 -12.34
C GLY A 231 -5.93 -21.37 -11.58
N THR A 232 -5.27 -21.62 -10.44
CA THR A 232 -4.71 -20.57 -9.57
C THR A 232 -3.27 -20.24 -9.97
N GLU A 233 -2.99 -18.97 -10.24
CA GLU A 233 -1.62 -18.43 -10.41
C GLU A 233 -0.96 -18.17 -9.05
N VAL A 234 0.37 -18.11 -9.00
CA VAL A 234 1.16 -17.87 -7.78
C VAL A 234 2.06 -16.65 -7.91
N ILE A 235 1.98 -15.74 -6.95
CA ILE A 235 2.99 -14.71 -6.71
C ILE A 235 3.72 -15.06 -5.40
N ALA A 236 5.04 -15.22 -5.48
CA ALA A 236 5.85 -15.54 -4.30
C ALA A 236 6.05 -14.29 -3.42
N GLY A 237 5.36 -14.25 -2.27
CA GLY A 237 5.48 -13.18 -1.26
C GLY A 237 6.46 -13.50 -0.14
N GLU A 238 7.05 -14.70 -0.10
CA GLU A 238 8.06 -15.04 0.91
C GLU A 238 9.24 -14.05 0.89
N GLY A 239 9.51 -13.45 2.05
CA GLY A 239 10.55 -12.43 2.21
C GLY A 239 10.20 -11.06 1.60
N LYS A 240 8.96 -10.85 1.16
CA LYS A 240 8.45 -9.58 0.61
C LYS A 240 7.49 -8.91 1.57
N ILE A 241 7.45 -7.58 1.51
CA ILE A 241 6.42 -6.76 2.15
C ILE A 241 5.35 -6.45 1.11
N ILE A 242 4.08 -6.61 1.49
CA ILE A 242 2.93 -6.27 0.64
C ILE A 242 2.16 -5.13 1.29
N THR A 243 1.93 -4.06 0.55
CA THR A 243 1.12 -2.91 0.98
C THR A 243 -0.04 -2.71 0.02
N ALA A 244 -1.05 -1.94 0.45
CA ALA A 244 -1.95 -1.30 -0.50
C ALA A 244 -1.15 -0.37 -1.43
N GLY A 245 -1.65 -0.17 -2.65
CA GLY A 245 -1.14 0.87 -3.53
C GLY A 245 -1.40 2.26 -2.96
N GLY A 246 -0.41 3.15 -3.11
CA GLY A 246 -0.51 4.52 -2.63
C GLY A 246 -1.61 5.32 -3.35
N ILE A 247 -2.11 6.35 -2.68
CA ILE A 247 -3.15 7.25 -3.15
C ILE A 247 -2.64 8.67 -2.99
N ASP A 248 -2.51 9.39 -4.10
CA ASP A 248 -2.14 10.80 -4.11
C ASP A 248 -3.36 11.65 -4.46
N THR A 249 -3.73 12.56 -3.56
CA THR A 249 -4.94 13.37 -3.65
C THR A 249 -4.70 14.83 -3.99
N HIS A 250 -3.45 15.23 -4.22
CA HIS A 250 -3.10 16.58 -4.65
C HIS A 250 -2.37 16.57 -6.01
N ILE A 251 -3.07 16.10 -7.04
CA ILE A 251 -2.51 15.97 -8.40
C ILE A 251 -2.88 17.15 -9.31
N HIS A 252 -1.86 17.80 -9.83
CA HIS A 252 -1.99 18.69 -10.98
C HIS A 252 -1.79 17.88 -12.25
N TYR A 253 -2.85 17.62 -13.01
CA TYR A 253 -2.79 16.88 -14.28
C TYR A 253 -2.18 17.74 -15.41
N ILE A 254 -0.91 18.10 -15.25
CA ILE A 254 -0.11 18.95 -16.15
C ILE A 254 0.35 18.14 -17.36
N CYS A 255 0.83 16.92 -17.15
CA CYS A 255 1.24 16.04 -18.24
C CYS A 255 0.98 14.55 -17.90
N PRO A 256 0.66 13.71 -18.90
CA PRO A 256 0.33 12.30 -18.68
C PRO A 256 1.51 11.45 -18.18
N GLN A 257 2.76 11.89 -18.40
CA GLN A 257 3.97 11.18 -17.97
C GLN A 257 4.03 11.01 -16.46
N GLN A 258 3.46 11.94 -15.70
CA GLN A 258 3.34 11.85 -14.24
C GLN A 258 2.68 10.54 -13.79
N ILE A 259 1.71 10.02 -14.56
CA ILE A 259 1.00 8.79 -14.20
C ILE A 259 1.94 7.58 -14.20
N GLU A 260 2.91 7.55 -15.12
CA GLU A 260 3.94 6.51 -15.13
C GLU A 260 4.84 6.64 -13.90
N GLU A 261 5.36 7.83 -13.61
CA GLU A 261 6.21 8.08 -12.43
C GLU A 261 5.49 7.73 -11.11
N ALA A 262 4.20 8.07 -11.00
CA ALA A 262 3.37 7.67 -9.87
C ALA A 262 3.26 6.15 -9.76
N LEU A 263 2.94 5.47 -10.86
CA LEU A 263 2.76 4.02 -10.85
C LEU A 263 4.06 3.29 -10.47
N MET A 264 5.20 3.74 -11.01
CA MET A 264 6.50 3.13 -10.75
C MET A 264 7.02 3.40 -9.34
N SER A 265 6.49 4.41 -8.63
CA SER A 265 6.76 4.62 -7.21
C SER A 265 5.86 3.79 -6.28
N GLY A 266 4.81 3.15 -6.80
CA GLY A 266 3.85 2.37 -6.01
C GLY A 266 2.50 3.07 -5.76
N VAL A 267 2.27 4.26 -6.33
CA VAL A 267 0.95 4.92 -6.31
C VAL A 267 0.03 4.26 -7.35
N THR A 268 -1.20 3.93 -6.96
CA THR A 268 -2.19 3.25 -7.82
C THR A 268 -3.48 4.03 -8.01
N THR A 269 -3.62 5.16 -7.30
CA THR A 269 -4.75 6.07 -7.41
C THR A 269 -4.29 7.52 -7.38
N MET A 270 -4.85 8.33 -8.28
CA MET A 270 -4.59 9.76 -8.38
C MET A 270 -5.92 10.53 -8.36
N LEU A 271 -5.98 11.56 -7.51
CA LEU A 271 -7.06 12.54 -7.46
C LEU A 271 -6.46 13.95 -7.51
N GLY A 272 -7.10 14.81 -8.30
CA GLY A 272 -6.76 16.22 -8.39
C GLY A 272 -7.46 16.84 -9.59
N GLY A 273 -6.87 17.83 -10.26
CA GLY A 273 -7.50 18.46 -11.41
C GLY A 273 -6.48 19.00 -12.40
N GLY A 274 -6.91 19.16 -13.65
CA GLY A 274 -6.06 19.69 -14.69
C GLY A 274 -6.53 19.40 -16.11
N THR A 275 -5.92 20.09 -17.07
CA THR A 275 -6.29 20.03 -18.49
C THR A 275 -5.07 19.93 -19.41
N GLY A 276 -3.91 19.52 -18.88
CA GLY A 276 -2.62 19.71 -19.51
C GLY A 276 -1.88 20.93 -18.96
N PRO A 277 -0.80 21.41 -19.61
CA PRO A 277 0.10 22.43 -19.05
C PRO A 277 -0.43 23.87 -19.23
N ALA A 278 -1.74 24.07 -19.06
CA ALA A 278 -2.35 25.38 -19.03
C ALA A 278 -1.99 26.11 -17.73
N ALA A 279 -1.87 27.44 -17.75
CA ALA A 279 -1.52 28.23 -16.56
C ALA A 279 -2.39 27.90 -15.35
N GLY A 280 -3.72 27.77 -15.54
CA GLY A 280 -4.63 27.39 -14.47
C GLY A 280 -4.37 26.00 -13.88
N THR A 281 -3.86 25.04 -14.67
CA THR A 281 -3.50 23.69 -14.19
C THR A 281 -2.10 23.65 -13.58
N ASN A 282 -1.16 24.43 -14.11
CA ASN A 282 0.17 24.58 -13.50
C ASN A 282 0.07 25.18 -12.10
N ALA A 283 -0.95 26.01 -11.84
CA ALA A 283 -1.19 26.63 -10.55
C ALA A 283 -2.21 25.90 -9.67
N THR A 284 -3.23 25.24 -10.25
CA THR A 284 -4.37 24.74 -9.46
C THR A 284 -4.83 23.34 -9.89
N THR A 285 -5.23 22.52 -8.91
CA THR A 285 -5.86 21.21 -9.12
C THR A 285 -7.32 21.31 -9.59
N CYS A 286 -7.57 22.07 -10.66
CA CYS A 286 -8.90 22.26 -11.24
C CYS A 286 -8.99 21.70 -12.66
N THR A 287 -10.03 20.91 -12.94
CA THR A 287 -10.50 20.58 -14.29
C THR A 287 -11.77 21.42 -14.56
N PRO A 288 -11.66 22.64 -15.10
CA PRO A 288 -12.77 23.59 -15.12
C PRO A 288 -13.83 23.26 -16.17
N GLY A 289 -15.08 23.16 -15.73
CA GLY A 289 -16.27 23.08 -16.60
C GLY A 289 -16.54 21.68 -17.18
N PRO A 290 -17.80 21.42 -17.61
CA PRO A 290 -18.22 20.08 -18.07
C PRO A 290 -17.36 19.52 -19.20
N TRP A 291 -17.03 20.34 -20.20
CA TRP A 291 -16.30 19.89 -21.38
C TRP A 291 -14.92 19.32 -21.02
N HIS A 292 -14.14 20.01 -20.18
CA HIS A 292 -12.82 19.52 -19.80
C HIS A 292 -12.88 18.29 -18.91
N ILE A 293 -13.85 18.21 -18.00
CA ILE A 293 -14.07 17.03 -17.15
C ILE A 293 -14.31 15.81 -18.04
N GLU A 294 -15.21 15.91 -19.02
CA GLU A 294 -15.52 14.81 -19.94
C GLU A 294 -14.32 14.41 -20.79
N ARG A 295 -13.47 15.36 -21.22
CA ARG A 295 -12.23 15.05 -21.96
C ARG A 295 -11.21 14.32 -21.11
N MET A 296 -11.07 14.71 -19.85
CA MET A 296 -10.17 14.03 -18.92
C MET A 296 -10.68 12.62 -18.57
N LEU A 297 -11.99 12.43 -18.43
CA LEU A 297 -12.60 11.11 -18.26
C LEU A 297 -12.35 10.19 -19.47
N LEU A 298 -12.47 10.72 -20.69
CA LEU A 298 -12.13 9.97 -21.91
C LEU A 298 -10.64 9.60 -21.97
N ALA A 299 -9.75 10.52 -21.58
CA ALA A 299 -8.32 10.26 -21.51
C ALA A 299 -7.97 9.20 -20.45
N ALA A 300 -8.70 9.19 -19.32
CA ALA A 300 -8.45 8.30 -18.20
C ALA A 300 -8.46 6.82 -18.59
N ASP A 301 -9.27 6.41 -19.57
CA ASP A 301 -9.31 5.03 -20.11
C ASP A 301 -7.95 4.54 -20.62
N SER A 302 -7.01 5.44 -20.90
CA SER A 302 -5.70 5.10 -21.46
C SER A 302 -4.69 4.58 -20.43
N PHE A 303 -4.92 4.76 -19.13
CA PHE A 303 -3.90 4.55 -18.11
C PHE A 303 -4.24 3.40 -17.15
N PRO A 304 -3.28 2.57 -16.70
CA PRO A 304 -3.52 1.55 -15.68
C PRO A 304 -3.45 2.14 -14.26
N MET A 305 -4.36 3.08 -13.98
CA MET A 305 -4.41 3.85 -12.75
C MET A 305 -5.87 4.10 -12.37
N ASN A 306 -6.21 4.12 -11.08
CA ASN A 306 -7.50 4.68 -10.69
C ASN A 306 -7.40 6.21 -10.75
N LEU A 307 -8.33 6.85 -11.46
CA LEU A 307 -8.26 8.29 -11.71
C LEU A 307 -9.54 8.97 -11.26
N ALA A 308 -9.38 10.15 -10.68
CA ALA A 308 -10.46 10.97 -10.18
C ALA A 308 -10.13 12.44 -10.45
N PHE A 309 -11.16 13.23 -10.75
CA PHE A 309 -11.02 14.63 -11.18
C PHE A 309 -11.83 15.58 -10.31
N ALA A 310 -11.23 16.73 -10.00
CA ALA A 310 -11.82 17.82 -9.26
C ALA A 310 -12.21 18.96 -10.19
N GLY A 311 -13.38 19.53 -9.98
CA GLY A 311 -13.80 20.78 -10.60
C GLY A 311 -13.23 21.99 -9.88
N LYS A 312 -13.47 23.19 -10.44
CA LYS A 312 -13.20 24.47 -9.77
C LYS A 312 -14.34 24.81 -8.82
N GLY A 313 -14.02 25.05 -7.55
CA GLY A 313 -14.95 25.43 -6.49
C GLY A 313 -15.13 26.94 -6.29
N ASN A 314 -14.27 27.76 -6.88
CA ASN A 314 -14.33 29.21 -6.75
C ASN A 314 -15.46 29.84 -7.59
N ALA A 315 -16.66 29.93 -7.03
CA ALA A 315 -17.71 30.84 -7.48
C ALA A 315 -18.63 31.22 -6.32
N ALA A 316 -19.26 32.39 -6.42
CA ALA A 316 -20.22 32.86 -5.40
C ALA A 316 -21.66 32.35 -5.62
N LEU A 317 -21.94 31.73 -6.78
CA LEU A 317 -23.23 31.14 -7.14
C LEU A 317 -23.07 29.65 -7.47
N PRO A 318 -24.08 28.81 -7.20
CA PRO A 318 -23.90 27.36 -7.22
C PRO A 318 -23.87 26.74 -8.61
N GLU A 319 -24.58 27.29 -9.58
CA GLU A 319 -24.96 26.59 -10.82
C GLU A 319 -23.75 26.07 -11.62
N ALA A 320 -22.68 26.86 -11.71
CA ALA A 320 -21.45 26.47 -12.42
C ALA A 320 -20.67 25.35 -11.70
N LEU A 321 -20.81 25.21 -10.38
CA LEU A 321 -20.18 24.14 -9.60
C LEU A 321 -20.97 22.85 -9.80
N GLU A 322 -22.29 22.93 -9.82
CA GLU A 322 -23.19 21.80 -10.03
C GLU A 322 -22.97 21.14 -11.39
N GLU A 323 -22.89 21.92 -12.48
CA GLU A 323 -22.65 21.37 -13.81
C GLU A 323 -21.33 20.58 -13.91
N GLN A 324 -20.29 21.00 -13.17
CA GLN A 324 -19.01 20.27 -13.10
C GLN A 324 -19.16 18.92 -12.39
N ILE A 325 -19.88 18.90 -11.26
CA ILE A 325 -20.17 17.68 -10.52
C ILE A 325 -20.99 16.71 -11.39
N LEU A 326 -22.03 17.21 -12.07
CA LEU A 326 -22.90 16.44 -12.96
C LEU A 326 -22.12 15.87 -14.17
N ALA A 327 -21.08 16.56 -14.62
CA ALA A 327 -20.22 16.10 -15.71
C ALA A 327 -19.24 14.98 -15.29
N GLY A 328 -18.94 14.86 -13.99
CA GLY A 328 -18.07 13.79 -13.47
C GLY A 328 -17.07 14.19 -12.40
N ALA A 329 -16.98 15.47 -12.01
CA ALA A 329 -16.11 15.86 -10.91
C ALA A 329 -16.57 15.20 -9.59
N CYS A 330 -15.66 14.54 -8.88
CA CYS A 330 -15.94 13.93 -7.56
C CYS A 330 -15.45 14.79 -6.38
N ALA A 331 -14.81 15.92 -6.67
CA ALA A 331 -14.38 16.91 -5.69
C ALA A 331 -14.38 18.31 -6.32
N LEU A 332 -14.27 19.34 -5.48
CA LEU A 332 -14.05 20.72 -5.92
C LEU A 332 -12.81 21.29 -5.24
N LYS A 333 -11.97 22.03 -5.98
CA LYS A 333 -10.83 22.79 -5.44
C LYS A 333 -11.18 24.27 -5.31
N LEU A 334 -11.05 24.80 -4.10
CA LEU A 334 -10.94 26.23 -3.82
C LEU A 334 -9.45 26.61 -3.86
N HIS A 335 -9.10 27.61 -4.68
CA HIS A 335 -7.73 28.12 -4.79
C HIS A 335 -7.66 29.64 -4.79
N GLU A 336 -6.63 30.21 -4.15
CA GLU A 336 -6.49 31.67 -4.02
C GLU A 336 -6.34 32.37 -5.38
N ASP A 337 -5.61 31.77 -6.32
CA ASP A 337 -5.49 32.23 -7.72
C ASP A 337 -6.83 32.39 -8.45
N TRP A 338 -7.89 31.72 -7.97
CA TRP A 338 -9.27 31.88 -8.46
C TRP A 338 -10.18 32.63 -7.47
N GLY A 339 -9.64 33.09 -6.34
CA GLY A 339 -10.31 33.80 -5.25
C GLY A 339 -10.93 32.87 -4.21
N THR A 340 -10.20 32.51 -3.16
CA THR A 340 -10.69 31.71 -2.02
C THR A 340 -11.35 32.61 -0.96
N THR A 341 -12.38 33.34 -1.36
CA THR A 341 -13.07 34.28 -0.47
C THR A 341 -14.11 33.56 0.40
N PRO A 342 -14.54 34.14 1.55
CA PRO A 342 -15.58 33.55 2.40
C PRO A 342 -16.88 33.20 1.65
N ALA A 343 -17.28 34.00 0.65
CA ALA A 343 -18.46 33.74 -0.17
C ALA A 343 -18.28 32.51 -1.08
N ALA A 344 -17.10 32.35 -1.69
CA ALA A 344 -16.77 31.18 -2.49
C ALA A 344 -16.67 29.91 -1.64
N ILE A 345 -16.05 30.00 -0.46
CA ILE A 345 -15.97 28.91 0.52
C ILE A 345 -17.37 28.43 0.91
N ASP A 346 -18.24 29.36 1.31
CA ASP A 346 -19.59 29.03 1.79
C ASP A 346 -20.45 28.37 0.71
N ASN A 347 -20.44 28.93 -0.51
CA ASN A 347 -21.17 28.40 -1.65
C ASN A 347 -20.64 27.02 -2.08
N CYS A 348 -19.32 26.86 -2.17
CA CYS A 348 -18.69 25.59 -2.56
C CYS A 348 -19.04 24.47 -1.57
N LEU A 349 -18.95 24.73 -0.26
CA LEU A 349 -19.33 23.77 0.77
C LEU A 349 -20.84 23.47 0.76
N ALA A 350 -21.70 24.45 0.48
CA ALA A 350 -23.14 24.21 0.33
C ALA A 350 -23.47 23.32 -0.87
N VAL A 351 -22.79 23.51 -2.00
CA VAL A 351 -22.90 22.61 -3.17
C VAL A 351 -22.39 21.22 -2.81
N ALA A 352 -21.24 21.13 -2.14
CA ALA A 352 -20.65 19.86 -1.71
C ALA A 352 -21.58 19.05 -0.80
N ASP A 353 -22.25 19.70 0.14
CA ASP A 353 -23.25 19.08 1.02
C ASP A 353 -24.45 18.52 0.24
N ARG A 354 -24.89 19.20 -0.84
CA ARG A 354 -25.99 18.72 -1.69
C ARG A 354 -25.64 17.49 -2.52
N TYR A 355 -24.40 17.41 -3.00
CA TYR A 355 -23.96 16.41 -3.98
C TYR A 355 -23.06 15.30 -3.40
N ASP A 356 -22.75 15.36 -2.10
CA ASP A 356 -21.84 14.46 -1.39
C ASP A 356 -20.47 14.35 -2.07
N VAL A 357 -19.83 15.49 -2.33
CA VAL A 357 -18.46 15.57 -2.88
C VAL A 357 -17.51 16.26 -1.92
N GLN A 358 -16.21 15.93 -1.95
CA GLN A 358 -15.25 16.58 -1.05
C GLN A 358 -14.86 17.97 -1.56
N VAL A 359 -14.59 18.90 -0.65
CA VAL A 359 -14.00 20.20 -0.96
C VAL A 359 -12.55 20.21 -0.51
N MET A 360 -11.66 20.56 -1.43
CA MET A 360 -10.23 20.73 -1.19
C MET A 360 -9.93 22.23 -1.21
N ILE A 361 -9.12 22.73 -0.29
CA ILE A 361 -8.85 24.16 -0.16
C ILE A 361 -7.36 24.48 -0.12
N HIS A 362 -7.00 25.48 -0.92
CA HIS A 362 -5.83 26.33 -0.79
C HIS A 362 -6.37 27.72 -0.42
N SER A 363 -6.05 28.19 0.78
CA SER A 363 -6.65 29.39 1.38
C SER A 363 -5.97 30.69 0.94
N ASP A 364 -6.51 31.83 1.33
CA ASP A 364 -6.06 33.17 0.92
C ASP A 364 -4.74 33.54 1.63
N THR A 365 -3.60 33.32 0.97
CA THR A 365 -2.27 33.61 1.54
C THR A 365 -2.12 35.09 1.87
N LEU A 366 -2.70 35.95 1.04
CA LEU A 366 -2.60 37.40 1.12
C LEU A 366 -3.43 37.99 2.25
N ASN A 367 -4.32 37.19 2.86
CA ASN A 367 -5.32 37.66 3.82
C ASN A 367 -6.18 38.79 3.23
N GLU A 368 -6.46 38.76 1.92
CA GLU A 368 -7.15 39.83 1.21
C GLU A 368 -8.60 40.00 1.68
N SER A 369 -9.29 38.87 1.87
CA SER A 369 -10.70 38.86 2.32
C SER A 369 -10.88 38.69 3.83
N GLY A 370 -9.79 38.46 4.57
CA GLY A 370 -9.80 38.16 6.00
C GLY A 370 -8.63 37.26 6.41
N PHE A 371 -8.50 37.02 7.71
CA PHE A 371 -7.47 36.12 8.27
C PHE A 371 -7.98 34.67 8.34
N VAL A 372 -7.16 33.76 8.87
CA VAL A 372 -7.51 32.34 8.98
C VAL A 372 -8.81 32.13 9.76
N GLU A 373 -9.13 32.97 10.75
CA GLU A 373 -10.38 32.89 11.52
C GLU A 373 -11.62 33.13 10.64
N ASP A 374 -11.53 34.04 9.67
CA ASP A 374 -12.63 34.35 8.77
C ASP A 374 -12.89 33.18 7.81
N THR A 375 -11.82 32.55 7.32
CA THR A 375 -11.89 31.31 6.53
C THR A 375 -12.46 30.15 7.37
N ILE A 376 -12.02 29.98 8.61
CA ILE A 376 -12.57 28.99 9.55
C ILE A 376 -14.05 29.24 9.80
N ALA A 377 -14.45 30.49 10.02
CA ALA A 377 -15.86 30.87 10.18
C ALA A 377 -16.68 30.56 8.93
N ALA A 378 -16.13 30.77 7.73
CA ALA A 378 -16.77 30.44 6.45
C ALA A 378 -16.98 28.92 6.27
N PHE A 379 -16.14 28.08 6.88
CA PHE A 379 -16.37 26.63 6.88
C PHE A 379 -17.69 26.26 7.55
N LYS A 380 -18.14 27.02 8.56
CA LYS A 380 -19.34 26.74 9.36
C LYS A 380 -19.36 25.31 9.90
N ASN A 381 -18.20 24.83 10.37
CA ASN A 381 -17.96 23.47 10.86
C ASN A 381 -18.25 22.33 9.86
N ARG A 382 -18.40 22.63 8.57
CA ARG A 382 -18.56 21.61 7.53
C ARG A 382 -17.22 20.96 7.21
N THR A 383 -17.25 19.68 6.82
CA THR A 383 -16.04 18.92 6.47
C THR A 383 -15.28 19.64 5.35
N ILE A 384 -13.95 19.69 5.43
CA ILE A 384 -13.11 20.23 4.36
C ILE A 384 -11.71 19.62 4.38
N HIS A 385 -11.12 19.36 3.22
CA HIS A 385 -9.74 18.92 3.10
C HIS A 385 -8.83 20.14 2.86
N ALA A 386 -8.02 20.49 3.85
CA ALA A 386 -6.99 21.52 3.72
C ALA A 386 -5.71 20.92 3.10
N PHE A 387 -5.33 21.40 1.91
CA PHE A 387 -4.04 21.04 1.31
C PHE A 387 -2.88 21.78 1.97
N HIS A 388 -1.67 21.19 1.86
CA HIS A 388 -0.38 21.74 2.31
C HIS A 388 -0.53 22.62 3.56
N THR A 389 -1.08 22.02 4.62
CA THR A 389 -1.61 22.74 5.79
C THR A 389 -0.54 23.56 6.52
N GLU A 390 0.73 23.25 6.33
CA GLU A 390 1.84 24.05 6.86
C GLU A 390 1.95 25.45 6.22
N GLY A 391 1.57 25.59 4.95
CA GLY A 391 1.42 26.87 4.26
C GLY A 391 2.54 27.27 3.31
N ALA A 392 3.67 26.57 3.19
CA ALA A 392 4.67 26.86 2.17
C ALA A 392 4.09 26.68 0.75
N GLY A 393 3.32 25.61 0.55
CA GLY A 393 2.52 25.38 -0.67
C GLY A 393 1.40 26.40 -0.86
N GLY A 394 1.03 27.17 0.17
CA GLY A 394 0.09 28.28 0.15
C GLY A 394 -1.03 28.19 1.19
N GLY A 395 -1.58 29.35 1.54
CA GLY A 395 -2.58 29.55 2.58
C GLY A 395 -2.23 30.69 3.51
N HIS A 396 -3.22 31.17 4.29
CA HIS A 396 -3.10 32.31 5.21
C HIS A 396 -1.72 32.40 5.88
N ALA A 397 -0.98 33.48 5.58
CA ALA A 397 0.32 33.72 6.16
C ALA A 397 0.18 34.50 7.50
N PRO A 398 0.86 34.07 8.58
CA PRO A 398 1.71 32.88 8.69
C PRO A 398 0.99 31.64 9.24
N ASP A 399 -0.29 31.71 9.58
CA ASP A 399 -0.91 30.85 10.59
C ASP A 399 -1.98 29.84 10.09
N ILE A 400 -2.02 29.55 8.79
CA ILE A 400 -2.93 28.55 8.20
C ILE A 400 -2.86 27.18 8.91
N MET A 401 -1.71 26.79 9.44
CA MET A 401 -1.51 25.51 10.15
C MET A 401 -2.46 25.31 11.34
N ARG A 402 -3.05 26.38 11.89
CA ARG A 402 -4.07 26.30 12.95
C ARG A 402 -5.26 25.42 12.57
N VAL A 403 -5.58 25.29 11.28
CA VAL A 403 -6.70 24.43 10.82
C VAL A 403 -6.45 22.94 11.10
N ALA A 404 -5.21 22.51 11.34
CA ALA A 404 -4.93 21.12 11.70
C ALA A 404 -5.50 20.73 13.07
N GLY A 405 -5.75 21.71 13.96
CA GLY A 405 -6.40 21.50 15.25
C GLY A 405 -7.93 21.37 15.19
N LEU A 406 -8.54 21.57 14.01
CA LEU A 406 -10.00 21.63 13.89
C LEU A 406 -10.62 20.26 13.59
N PRO A 407 -11.74 19.91 14.25
CA PRO A 407 -12.36 18.59 14.11
C PRO A 407 -12.99 18.35 12.73
N ASN A 408 -13.47 19.40 12.05
CA ASN A 408 -14.08 19.30 10.73
C ASN A 408 -13.06 19.37 9.57
N VAL A 409 -11.77 19.57 9.87
CA VAL A 409 -10.74 19.70 8.83
C VAL A 409 -9.98 18.38 8.68
N LEU A 410 -9.68 18.05 7.44
CA LEU A 410 -8.86 16.90 7.04
C LEU A 410 -7.53 17.43 6.44
N PRO A 411 -6.58 17.93 7.25
CA PRO A 411 -5.25 18.35 6.80
C PRO A 411 -4.46 17.28 6.06
N SER A 412 -3.86 17.70 4.97
CA SER A 412 -2.75 17.02 4.31
C SER A 412 -1.53 17.94 4.21
N SER A 413 -0.40 17.30 3.95
CA SER A 413 0.84 17.96 3.52
C SER A 413 1.18 17.58 2.10
N THR A 414 1.94 18.46 1.45
CA THR A 414 2.63 18.16 0.20
C THR A 414 4.05 17.75 0.51
N ASN A 415 4.72 17.08 -0.44
CA ASN A 415 5.95 16.38 -0.12
C ASN A 415 7.28 17.15 -0.22
N PRO A 416 7.41 18.38 -0.77
CA PRO A 416 8.72 18.99 -0.94
C PRO A 416 9.33 19.45 0.39
N THR A 417 8.50 19.87 1.36
CA THR A 417 8.94 20.31 2.69
C THR A 417 9.35 19.11 3.56
N ARG A 418 9.16 17.88 3.08
CA ARG A 418 9.16 16.66 3.90
C ARG A 418 10.48 15.87 3.78
N PRO A 419 11.09 15.50 4.91
CA PRO A 419 11.08 16.28 6.15
C PRO A 419 11.87 17.58 6.01
N PHE A 420 11.86 18.40 7.05
CA PHE A 420 12.71 19.58 7.12
C PHE A 420 14.20 19.19 7.10
N THR A 421 14.92 19.64 6.07
CA THR A 421 16.37 19.41 5.88
C THR A 421 17.13 20.73 5.70
N VAL A 422 18.46 20.65 5.69
CA VAL A 422 19.34 21.82 5.58
C VAL A 422 19.14 22.65 4.30
N ASN A 423 18.64 22.04 3.22
CA ASN A 423 18.43 22.73 1.93
C ASN A 423 16.96 23.15 1.71
N THR A 424 16.05 22.81 2.63
CA THR A 424 14.62 22.96 2.39
C THR A 424 14.22 24.42 2.19
N LEU A 425 14.73 25.34 3.01
CA LEU A 425 14.37 26.77 2.92
C LEU A 425 14.84 27.40 1.61
N ASP A 426 16.13 27.24 1.29
CA ASP A 426 16.72 27.81 0.08
C ASP A 426 16.04 27.27 -1.19
N GLU A 427 15.76 25.96 -1.25
CA GLU A 427 15.02 25.37 -2.38
C GLU A 427 13.61 25.93 -2.51
N HIS A 428 12.88 26.07 -1.40
CA HIS A 428 11.47 26.49 -1.46
C HIS A 428 11.32 27.97 -1.76
N LEU A 429 12.26 28.80 -1.30
CA LEU A 429 12.25 30.22 -1.61
C LEU A 429 12.38 30.43 -3.13
N ASP A 430 13.38 29.81 -3.76
CA ASP A 430 13.58 29.90 -5.21
C ASP A 430 12.41 29.30 -5.99
N MET A 431 11.92 28.12 -5.56
CA MET A 431 10.76 27.46 -6.17
C MET A 431 9.51 28.34 -6.13
N LEU A 432 9.22 28.98 -4.99
CA LEU A 432 8.08 29.87 -4.83
C LEU A 432 8.19 31.07 -5.78
N MET A 433 9.38 31.68 -5.86
CA MET A 433 9.62 32.82 -6.72
C MET A 433 9.40 32.47 -8.20
N VAL A 434 9.86 31.29 -8.63
CA VAL A 434 9.64 30.80 -9.99
C VAL A 434 8.15 30.49 -10.25
N CYS A 435 7.49 29.76 -9.35
CA CYS A 435 6.09 29.35 -9.52
C CYS A 435 5.14 30.55 -9.60
N HIS A 436 5.38 31.60 -8.83
CA HIS A 436 4.55 32.80 -8.77
C HIS A 436 5.06 33.97 -9.63
N HIS A 437 6.11 33.78 -10.42
CA HIS A 437 6.71 34.81 -11.28
C HIS A 437 7.11 36.08 -10.49
N LEU A 438 7.62 35.88 -9.28
CA LEU A 438 8.09 36.94 -8.39
C LEU A 438 9.49 37.41 -8.81
N ASP A 439 9.79 38.68 -8.60
CA ASP A 439 11.07 39.30 -8.94
C ASP A 439 11.87 39.60 -7.66
N SER A 440 13.08 39.04 -7.55
CA SER A 440 13.96 39.26 -6.40
C SER A 440 14.49 40.68 -6.28
N SER A 441 14.29 41.52 -7.29
CA SER A 441 14.57 42.95 -7.23
C SER A 441 13.42 43.79 -6.66
N ILE A 442 12.23 43.20 -6.48
CA ILE A 442 11.05 43.85 -5.90
C ILE A 442 10.97 43.49 -4.40
N SER A 443 10.99 44.50 -3.54
CA SER A 443 10.97 44.33 -2.08
C SER A 443 9.72 43.62 -1.58
N GLU A 444 8.58 43.93 -2.19
CA GLU A 444 7.27 43.39 -1.84
C GLU A 444 7.16 41.90 -2.18
N ASP A 445 7.77 41.49 -3.29
CA ASP A 445 7.84 40.10 -3.74
C ASP A 445 8.73 39.26 -2.82
N LEU A 446 9.88 39.81 -2.40
CA LEU A 446 10.74 39.18 -1.39
C LEU A 446 10.02 39.07 -0.04
N ALA A 447 9.37 40.14 0.42
CA ALA A 447 8.63 40.12 1.67
C ALA A 447 7.49 39.08 1.66
N PHE A 448 6.77 38.96 0.54
CA PHE A 448 5.78 37.91 0.35
C PHE A 448 6.42 36.51 0.43
N ALA A 449 7.52 36.29 -0.27
CA ALA A 449 8.21 35.00 -0.28
C ALA A 449 8.75 34.60 1.11
N GLU A 450 9.37 35.55 1.82
CA GLU A 450 9.86 35.37 3.20
C GLU A 450 8.72 35.15 4.20
N SER A 451 7.55 35.74 3.98
CA SER A 451 6.37 35.48 4.83
C SER A 451 5.77 34.08 4.62
N ARG A 452 5.99 33.48 3.44
CA ARG A 452 5.41 32.19 3.03
C ARG A 452 6.32 31.00 3.33
N ILE A 453 7.63 31.14 3.13
CA ILE A 453 8.62 30.08 3.39
C ILE A 453 9.20 30.28 4.78
N ARG A 454 8.61 29.59 5.77
CA ARG A 454 8.93 29.79 7.18
C ARG A 454 9.58 28.53 7.77
N LYS A 455 10.71 28.70 8.45
CA LYS A 455 11.43 27.60 9.08
C LYS A 455 10.61 26.95 10.19
N GLU A 456 9.94 27.78 10.98
CA GLU A 456 9.23 27.41 12.20
C GLU A 456 8.04 26.50 11.88
N THR A 457 7.22 26.87 10.89
CA THR A 457 6.07 26.04 10.47
C THR A 457 6.54 24.78 9.74
N ILE A 458 7.56 24.83 8.87
CA ILE A 458 8.12 23.63 8.23
C ILE A 458 8.66 22.63 9.26
N ALA A 459 9.31 23.11 10.33
CA ALA A 459 9.79 22.29 11.43
C ALA A 459 8.65 21.71 12.28
N ALA A 460 7.61 22.50 12.56
CA ALA A 460 6.42 22.05 13.29
C ALA A 460 5.63 21.00 12.50
N GLU A 461 5.57 21.10 11.16
CA GLU A 461 4.90 20.15 10.28
C GLU A 461 5.45 18.73 10.45
N ASP A 462 6.76 18.56 10.64
CA ASP A 462 7.36 17.25 10.91
C ASP A 462 6.77 16.62 12.19
N ILE A 463 6.64 17.44 13.23
CA ILE A 463 6.18 17.00 14.55
C ILE A 463 4.67 16.74 14.53
N LEU A 464 3.89 17.57 13.86
CA LEU A 464 2.44 17.39 13.70
C LEU A 464 2.10 16.13 12.89
N HIS A 465 2.94 15.76 11.91
CA HIS A 465 2.83 14.45 11.26
C HIS A 465 3.04 13.31 12.24
N ASP A 466 4.07 13.40 13.08
CA ASP A 466 4.41 12.35 14.05
C ASP A 466 3.38 12.24 15.18
N MET A 467 2.76 13.36 15.57
CA MET A 467 1.65 13.44 16.53
C MET A 467 0.35 12.87 15.96
N GLY A 468 0.19 12.87 14.63
CA GLY A 468 -1.04 12.46 13.96
C GLY A 468 -2.07 13.60 13.83
N ALA A 469 -1.64 14.86 13.90
CA ALA A 469 -2.51 16.01 13.62
C ALA A 469 -2.66 16.28 12.11
N LEU A 470 -1.62 15.98 11.33
CA LEU A 470 -1.67 15.98 9.87
C LEU A 470 -1.99 14.56 9.38
N ALA A 471 -3.09 14.41 8.65
CA ALA A 471 -3.68 13.10 8.40
C ALA A 471 -3.25 12.43 7.11
N MET A 472 -2.72 13.20 6.15
CA MET A 472 -2.44 12.73 4.80
C MET A 472 -1.13 13.30 4.25
N MET A 473 -0.52 12.55 3.33
CA MET A 473 0.65 12.97 2.52
C MET A 473 0.24 12.95 1.05
N SER A 474 0.60 13.98 0.30
CA SER A 474 0.32 14.14 -1.12
C SER A 474 1.53 14.72 -1.85
N SER A 475 1.50 14.79 -3.19
CA SER A 475 2.63 15.36 -3.93
C SER A 475 2.57 16.87 -4.06
N ASP A 476 1.54 17.41 -4.73
CA ASP A 476 1.55 18.69 -5.46
C ASP A 476 2.27 18.63 -6.83
N SER A 477 1.99 17.57 -7.58
CA SER A 477 2.79 17.12 -8.73
C SER A 477 3.14 18.21 -9.76
N GLN A 478 4.41 18.59 -9.85
CA GLN A 478 4.95 19.66 -10.72
C GLN A 478 4.43 21.08 -10.43
N ALA A 479 3.74 21.29 -9.31
CA ALA A 479 3.22 22.57 -8.85
C ALA A 479 3.65 22.81 -7.40
N MET A 480 4.95 22.79 -7.14
CA MET A 480 5.57 22.69 -5.81
C MET A 480 5.61 21.28 -5.20
N GLY A 481 5.68 20.22 -6.01
CA GLY A 481 5.67 18.86 -5.47
C GLY A 481 6.16 17.78 -6.44
N ARG A 482 6.49 16.61 -5.90
CA ARG A 482 7.16 15.53 -6.64
C ARG A 482 6.34 14.25 -6.66
N ILE A 483 5.73 13.90 -7.78
CA ILE A 483 4.76 12.79 -7.83
C ILE A 483 5.35 11.41 -7.45
N GLY A 484 6.61 11.16 -7.79
CA GLY A 484 7.29 9.89 -7.49
C GLY A 484 7.75 9.73 -6.03
N GLU A 485 7.52 10.72 -5.17
CA GLU A 485 8.14 10.79 -3.85
C GLU A 485 7.15 10.78 -2.67
N VAL A 486 5.83 10.65 -2.90
CA VAL A 486 4.82 10.63 -1.81
C VAL A 486 5.13 9.57 -0.75
N ILE A 487 5.39 8.33 -1.19
CA ILE A 487 5.70 7.20 -0.31
C ILE A 487 7.06 7.40 0.36
N LEU A 488 8.07 7.74 -0.43
CA LEU A 488 9.46 7.94 0.03
C LEU A 488 9.55 9.02 1.10
N ARG A 489 8.92 10.18 0.88
CA ARG A 489 8.95 11.34 1.79
C ARG A 489 8.21 11.05 3.08
N THR A 490 7.13 10.27 3.03
CA THR A 490 6.45 9.76 4.22
C THR A 490 7.41 9.01 5.14
N TRP A 491 8.22 8.10 4.57
CA TRP A 491 9.14 7.28 5.36
C TRP A 491 10.39 8.04 5.83
N GLN A 492 10.87 9.01 5.05
CA GLN A 492 11.94 9.91 5.47
C GLN A 492 11.51 10.77 6.67
N THR A 493 10.26 11.28 6.69
CA THR A 493 9.73 12.01 7.85
C THR A 493 9.62 11.11 9.08
N ALA A 494 9.04 9.91 8.95
CA ALA A 494 8.96 8.95 10.06
C ALA A 494 10.35 8.60 10.62
N HIS A 495 11.33 8.43 9.74
CA HIS A 495 12.71 8.17 10.12
C HIS A 495 13.32 9.32 10.91
N LYS A 496 13.24 10.56 10.38
CA LYS A 496 13.78 11.74 11.05
C LYS A 496 13.17 11.91 12.45
N MET A 497 11.84 11.79 12.54
CA MET A 497 11.12 11.93 13.81
C MET A 497 11.50 10.85 14.81
N LYS A 498 11.73 9.61 14.38
CA LYS A 498 12.31 8.58 15.25
C LYS A 498 13.68 8.99 15.78
N LEU A 499 14.58 9.47 14.94
CA LEU A 499 15.94 9.80 15.37
C LEU A 499 15.97 10.97 16.35
N GLN A 500 15.14 11.99 16.14
CA GLN A 500 15.17 13.20 16.96
C GLN A 500 14.26 13.11 18.20
N ARG A 501 13.14 12.38 18.13
CA ARG A 501 12.14 12.32 19.21
C ARG A 501 12.01 10.95 19.87
N GLY A 502 12.73 9.93 19.39
CA GLY A 502 12.67 8.58 19.93
C GLY A 502 11.38 7.84 19.52
N ALA A 503 11.02 6.81 20.28
CA ALA A 503 9.81 6.03 20.07
C ALA A 503 8.55 6.83 20.45
N LEU A 504 7.44 6.63 19.73
CA LEU A 504 6.13 7.16 20.14
C LEU A 504 5.65 6.42 21.38
N GLY A 505 4.72 7.02 22.15
CA GLY A 505 4.19 6.44 23.39
C GLY A 505 3.81 4.95 23.27
N PRO A 506 2.99 4.54 22.28
CA PRO A 506 2.65 3.13 22.07
C PRO A 506 3.83 2.22 21.67
N ASP A 507 4.93 2.79 21.18
CA ASP A 507 6.13 2.06 20.76
C ASP A 507 7.22 2.00 21.85
N ALA A 508 7.13 2.83 22.90
CA ALA A 508 8.22 3.13 23.86
C ALA A 508 8.84 1.93 24.59
N GLU A 509 8.12 0.80 24.65
CA GLU A 509 8.58 -0.44 25.32
C GLU A 509 8.54 -1.67 24.40
N SER A 510 8.14 -1.51 23.14
CA SER A 510 7.93 -2.62 22.20
C SER A 510 9.23 -3.10 21.54
N GLY A 511 10.24 -2.22 21.49
CA GLY A 511 11.46 -2.44 20.72
C GLY A 511 11.21 -2.54 19.20
N ASN A 512 10.06 -2.08 18.72
CA ASN A 512 9.70 -1.92 17.31
C ASN A 512 9.05 -0.54 17.11
N ASP A 513 8.68 -0.22 15.88
CA ASP A 513 8.07 1.05 15.48
C ASP A 513 6.68 0.86 14.86
N ASN A 514 5.95 -0.21 15.24
CA ASN A 514 4.71 -0.59 14.58
C ASN A 514 3.66 0.53 14.61
N PHE A 515 3.51 1.23 15.74
CA PHE A 515 2.51 2.28 15.84
C PHE A 515 2.89 3.47 14.94
N ARG A 516 4.14 3.96 15.00
CA ARG A 516 4.62 4.99 14.07
C ARG A 516 4.46 4.52 12.62
N ALA A 517 4.90 3.32 12.29
CA ALA A 517 4.88 2.83 10.92
C ALA A 517 3.43 2.73 10.38
N LYS A 518 2.49 2.21 11.17
CA LYS A 518 1.05 2.17 10.82
C LYS A 518 0.42 3.56 10.72
N ARG A 519 0.79 4.50 11.60
CA ARG A 519 0.36 5.91 11.53
C ARG A 519 0.78 6.54 10.20
N TYR A 520 2.00 6.29 9.74
CA TYR A 520 2.53 6.92 8.54
C TYR A 520 2.04 6.26 7.24
N ILE A 521 1.93 4.92 7.17
CA ILE A 521 1.36 4.28 5.96
C ILE A 521 -0.10 4.71 5.74
N ALA A 522 -0.86 4.97 6.81
CA ALA A 522 -2.23 5.47 6.71
C ALA A 522 -2.32 6.80 5.92
N LYS A 523 -1.28 7.65 5.99
CA LYS A 523 -1.25 8.99 5.40
C LYS A 523 -1.31 8.99 3.86
N TYR A 524 -0.84 7.93 3.21
CA TYR A 524 -0.91 7.80 1.75
C TYR A 524 -1.75 6.61 1.28
N THR A 525 -2.47 5.92 2.18
CA THR A 525 -3.32 4.77 1.84
C THR A 525 -4.77 5.03 2.29
N ILE A 526 -5.13 4.66 3.51
CA ILE A 526 -6.53 4.66 3.94
C ILE A 526 -7.09 6.07 4.20
N ASN A 527 -6.29 7.00 4.70
CA ASN A 527 -6.77 8.36 5.01
C ASN A 527 -7.13 9.14 3.74
N PRO A 528 -6.30 9.17 2.68
CA PRO A 528 -6.71 9.71 1.39
C PRO A 528 -8.00 9.07 0.85
N ALA A 529 -8.12 7.74 0.95
CA ALA A 529 -9.31 7.04 0.48
C ALA A 529 -10.57 7.42 1.28
N ARG A 530 -10.48 7.59 2.60
CA ARG A 530 -11.60 7.99 3.46
C ARG A 530 -11.99 9.45 3.20
N SER A 531 -11.00 10.35 3.15
CA SER A 531 -11.20 11.78 2.88
C SER A 531 -11.96 12.04 1.58
N HIS A 532 -11.84 11.15 0.60
CA HIS A 532 -12.46 11.31 -0.71
C HIS A 532 -13.49 10.22 -1.04
N GLY A 533 -13.98 9.47 -0.06
CA GLY A 533 -15.11 8.55 -0.26
C GLY A 533 -14.80 7.35 -1.17
N MET A 534 -13.53 6.95 -1.28
CA MET A 534 -13.05 5.84 -2.10
C MET A 534 -12.74 4.57 -1.27
N HIS A 535 -12.75 4.69 0.06
CA HIS A 535 -12.25 3.67 1.00
C HIS A 535 -12.97 2.32 0.96
N LYS A 536 -14.19 2.25 0.42
CA LYS A 536 -14.89 0.97 0.16
C LYS A 536 -14.20 0.13 -0.92
N HIS A 537 -13.54 0.78 -1.87
CA HIS A 537 -12.92 0.11 -3.01
C HIS A 537 -11.42 -0.09 -2.84
N ILE A 538 -10.73 0.85 -2.19
CA ILE A 538 -9.25 0.92 -2.14
C ILE A 538 -8.74 1.47 -0.80
N GLY A 539 -7.42 1.59 -0.67
CA GLY A 539 -6.76 2.29 0.44
C GLY A 539 -6.27 1.41 1.59
N SER A 540 -6.48 0.09 1.53
CA SER A 540 -5.93 -0.87 2.50
C SER A 540 -5.98 -2.30 1.97
N VAL A 541 -5.21 -3.18 2.61
CA VAL A 541 -5.19 -4.63 2.29
C VAL A 541 -6.32 -5.34 3.04
N GLU A 542 -7.57 -5.12 2.63
CA GLU A 542 -8.77 -5.69 3.26
C GLU A 542 -9.59 -6.54 2.28
N ILE A 543 -10.24 -7.58 2.80
CA ILE A 543 -11.13 -8.44 2.00
C ILE A 543 -12.26 -7.61 1.38
N GLY A 544 -12.56 -7.87 0.10
CA GLY A 544 -13.58 -7.19 -0.69
C GLY A 544 -13.08 -5.96 -1.44
N LYS A 545 -11.91 -5.40 -1.09
CA LYS A 545 -11.31 -4.27 -1.80
C LYS A 545 -10.63 -4.72 -3.09
N LEU A 546 -10.45 -3.78 -4.01
CA LEU A 546 -9.69 -3.99 -5.24
C LEU A 546 -8.27 -4.42 -4.89
N ALA A 547 -7.75 -5.43 -5.58
CA ALA A 547 -6.40 -5.94 -5.36
C ALA A 547 -5.34 -5.03 -6.02
N ASP A 548 -5.32 -3.78 -5.55
CA ASP A 548 -4.30 -2.77 -5.84
C ASP A 548 -3.21 -2.91 -4.78
N LEU A 549 -2.24 -3.76 -5.08
CA LEU A 549 -1.21 -4.19 -4.15
C LEU A 549 0.17 -3.88 -4.71
N VAL A 550 1.10 -3.54 -3.82
CA VAL A 550 2.49 -3.29 -4.18
C VAL A 550 3.38 -4.27 -3.43
N VAL A 551 4.29 -4.90 -4.16
CA VAL A 551 5.23 -5.88 -3.63
C VAL A 551 6.59 -5.24 -3.48
N TRP A 552 7.19 -5.35 -2.30
CA TRP A 552 8.46 -4.73 -1.98
C TRP A 552 9.46 -5.77 -1.48
N SER A 553 10.67 -5.71 -2.02
CA SER A 553 11.82 -6.21 -1.28
C SER A 553 12.06 -5.32 -0.06
N PRO A 554 12.25 -5.86 1.17
CA PRO A 554 12.47 -5.05 2.38
C PRO A 554 13.57 -3.99 2.23
N ALA A 555 14.64 -4.32 1.49
CA ALA A 555 15.76 -3.41 1.22
C ALA A 555 15.40 -2.19 0.36
N PHE A 556 14.31 -2.25 -0.41
CA PHE A 556 13.84 -1.19 -1.31
C PHE A 556 12.44 -0.66 -0.93
N PHE A 557 11.94 -1.06 0.24
CA PHE A 557 10.62 -0.68 0.73
C PHE A 557 10.46 0.85 0.73
N GLY A 558 9.37 1.35 0.15
CA GLY A 558 9.08 2.78 0.08
C GLY A 558 9.93 3.57 -0.92
N VAL A 559 10.85 2.91 -1.62
CA VAL A 559 11.75 3.54 -2.61
C VAL A 559 11.45 3.04 -4.01
N LYS A 560 11.58 1.72 -4.22
CA LYS A 560 11.50 1.07 -5.53
C LYS A 560 10.79 -0.30 -5.39
N PRO A 561 9.49 -0.41 -5.73
CA PRO A 561 8.77 -1.68 -5.64
C PRO A 561 9.30 -2.74 -6.62
N ASP A 562 9.08 -4.02 -6.31
CA ASP A 562 9.41 -5.11 -7.24
C ASP A 562 8.35 -5.21 -8.35
N MET A 563 7.07 -5.09 -7.97
CA MET A 563 5.92 -5.10 -8.88
C MET A 563 4.71 -4.38 -8.29
N ILE A 564 3.84 -3.88 -9.18
CA ILE A 564 2.61 -3.16 -8.86
C ILE A 564 1.44 -3.88 -9.54
N LEU A 565 0.43 -4.24 -8.74
CA LEU A 565 -0.80 -4.85 -9.20
C LEU A 565 -1.92 -3.82 -9.28
N LYS A 566 -2.74 -3.88 -10.34
CA LYS A 566 -4.02 -3.19 -10.45
C LYS A 566 -5.12 -4.23 -10.64
N GLY A 567 -6.11 -4.22 -9.75
CA GLY A 567 -7.21 -5.20 -9.78
C GLY A 567 -6.71 -6.64 -9.92
N GLY A 568 -5.66 -7.00 -9.16
CA GLY A 568 -5.08 -8.34 -9.11
C GLY A 568 -4.19 -8.73 -10.30
N MET A 569 -4.04 -7.87 -11.31
CA MET A 569 -3.16 -8.11 -12.46
C MET A 569 -1.91 -7.23 -12.37
N ILE A 570 -0.74 -7.78 -12.71
CA ILE A 570 0.52 -7.02 -12.69
C ILE A 570 0.48 -5.94 -13.78
N ALA A 571 0.49 -4.67 -13.36
CA ALA A 571 0.44 -3.50 -14.24
C ALA A 571 1.85 -2.98 -14.57
N ALA A 572 2.79 -3.09 -13.63
CA ALA A 572 4.19 -2.73 -13.82
C ALA A 572 5.11 -3.57 -12.92
N ALA A 573 6.37 -3.73 -13.34
CA ALA A 573 7.39 -4.43 -12.56
C ALA A 573 8.81 -4.00 -12.96
N ALA A 574 9.77 -4.19 -12.06
CA ALA A 574 11.19 -4.12 -12.38
C ALA A 574 11.56 -5.34 -13.25
N MET A 575 12.03 -5.10 -14.47
CA MET A 575 12.26 -6.15 -15.45
C MET A 575 13.54 -5.91 -16.26
N GLY A 576 14.34 -6.98 -16.38
CA GLY A 576 15.61 -7.00 -17.09
C GLY A 576 15.49 -6.89 -18.61
N ASP A 577 16.55 -7.33 -19.30
CA ASP A 577 16.56 -7.44 -20.76
C ASP A 577 15.47 -8.41 -21.24
N PRO A 578 14.49 -7.96 -22.07
CA PRO A 578 13.44 -8.83 -22.61
C PRO A 578 13.96 -9.99 -23.49
N ASN A 579 15.20 -9.92 -23.98
CA ASN A 579 15.82 -10.97 -24.78
C ASN A 579 16.66 -11.95 -23.93
N ALA A 580 16.82 -11.72 -22.63
CA ALA A 580 17.61 -12.59 -21.77
C ALA A 580 16.92 -13.94 -21.51
N SER A 581 17.70 -14.94 -21.10
CA SER A 581 17.20 -16.29 -20.79
C SER A 581 16.35 -16.38 -19.51
N ILE A 582 16.40 -15.33 -18.68
CA ILE A 582 15.70 -15.17 -17.40
C ILE A 582 15.40 -13.67 -17.19
N PRO A 583 14.47 -13.27 -16.30
CA PRO A 583 13.99 -11.88 -16.22
C PRO A 583 14.90 -10.89 -15.47
N THR A 584 15.97 -11.35 -14.81
CA THR A 584 16.82 -10.54 -13.91
C THR A 584 18.12 -9.96 -14.50
N PRO A 585 18.66 -10.37 -15.66
CA PRO A 585 19.83 -9.75 -16.26
C PRO A 585 19.61 -8.29 -16.62
N GLN A 586 20.66 -7.49 -16.44
CA GLN A 586 20.65 -6.05 -16.69
C GLN A 586 20.46 -5.72 -18.18
N PRO A 587 19.90 -4.53 -18.52
CA PRO A 587 19.44 -3.49 -17.60
C PRO A 587 18.05 -3.78 -17.01
N VAL A 588 17.97 -3.79 -15.67
CA VAL A 588 16.71 -3.88 -14.92
C VAL A 588 16.20 -2.47 -14.68
N HIS A 589 15.01 -2.19 -15.20
CA HIS A 589 14.28 -0.95 -14.92
C HIS A 589 12.78 -1.23 -14.93
N TYR A 590 11.97 -0.25 -14.53
CA TYR A 590 10.53 -0.40 -14.58
C TYR A 590 10.02 -0.49 -16.01
N ARG A 591 9.05 -1.38 -16.20
CA ARG A 591 8.37 -1.56 -17.48
C ARG A 591 6.87 -1.78 -17.23
N PRO A 592 5.99 -1.28 -18.11
CA PRO A 592 4.59 -1.67 -18.12
C PRO A 592 4.47 -3.18 -18.41
N MET A 593 3.59 -3.85 -17.68
CA MET A 593 3.29 -5.28 -17.81
C MET A 593 1.91 -5.47 -18.45
N PHE A 594 1.47 -6.71 -18.65
CA PHE A 594 0.22 -7.01 -19.37
C PHE A 594 -1.03 -6.32 -18.80
N GLY A 595 -1.09 -6.04 -17.48
CA GLY A 595 -2.17 -5.26 -16.86
C GLY A 595 -2.26 -3.81 -17.35
N ALA A 596 -1.20 -3.29 -17.98
CA ALA A 596 -1.16 -1.95 -18.57
C ALA A 596 -1.66 -1.86 -20.02
N PHE A 597 -1.98 -2.98 -20.67
CA PHE A 597 -2.27 -3.00 -22.11
C PHE A 597 -3.72 -3.38 -22.45
N GLY A 598 -4.14 -2.97 -23.65
CA GLY A 598 -5.43 -3.33 -24.22
C GLY A 598 -6.62 -2.95 -23.33
N LYS A 599 -7.59 -3.86 -23.22
CA LYS A 599 -8.76 -3.70 -22.35
C LYS A 599 -8.52 -4.18 -20.92
N ALA A 600 -7.38 -4.83 -20.65
CA ALA A 600 -7.05 -5.31 -19.31
C ALA A 600 -6.95 -4.13 -18.32
N LYS A 601 -6.25 -3.06 -18.70
CA LYS A 601 -6.17 -1.83 -17.89
C LYS A 601 -7.55 -1.23 -17.54
N ALA A 602 -8.52 -1.36 -18.45
CA ALA A 602 -9.86 -0.84 -18.23
C ALA A 602 -10.66 -1.72 -17.26
N ALA A 603 -10.52 -3.05 -17.36
CA ALA A 603 -11.15 -3.99 -16.44
C ALA A 603 -10.53 -3.96 -15.02
N SER A 604 -9.27 -3.59 -14.90
CA SER A 604 -8.48 -3.59 -13.65
C SER A 604 -8.45 -2.26 -12.89
N CYS A 605 -9.09 -1.21 -13.40
CA CYS A 605 -9.02 0.13 -12.82
C CYS A 605 -10.39 0.80 -12.72
N ILE A 606 -10.49 1.76 -11.80
CA ILE A 606 -11.70 2.54 -11.56
C ILE A 606 -11.47 4.00 -11.95
N THR A 607 -12.46 4.61 -12.60
CA THR A 607 -12.59 6.08 -12.67
C THR A 607 -13.63 6.51 -11.65
N PHE A 608 -13.21 7.28 -10.65
CA PHE A 608 -14.12 7.77 -9.60
C PHE A 608 -14.80 9.07 -10.04
N VAL A 609 -16.11 9.15 -9.84
CA VAL A 609 -16.95 10.31 -10.16
C VAL A 609 -17.88 10.63 -9.00
N SER A 610 -18.61 11.75 -9.06
CA SER A 610 -19.72 11.98 -8.12
C SER A 610 -20.85 10.99 -8.32
N LYS A 611 -21.63 10.75 -7.27
CA LYS A 611 -22.87 9.97 -7.36
C LYS A 611 -23.81 10.52 -8.44
N ALA A 612 -23.97 11.84 -8.50
CA ALA A 612 -24.83 12.48 -9.49
C ALA A 612 -24.38 12.24 -10.93
N ALA A 613 -23.08 12.26 -11.22
CA ALA A 613 -22.58 11.94 -12.57
C ALA A 613 -22.79 10.48 -12.94
N LEU A 614 -22.60 9.55 -11.98
CA LEU A 614 -22.84 8.13 -12.20
C LEU A 614 -24.33 7.88 -12.52
N GLU A 615 -25.25 8.45 -11.72
CA GLU A 615 -26.70 8.34 -11.92
C GLU A 615 -27.16 9.00 -13.23
N ASN A 616 -26.49 10.08 -13.67
CA ASN A 616 -26.69 10.68 -14.99
C ASN A 616 -26.09 9.88 -16.16
N GLY A 617 -25.56 8.68 -15.90
CA GLY A 617 -25.08 7.78 -16.93
C GLY A 617 -23.82 8.27 -17.66
N VAL A 618 -22.93 9.01 -16.99
CA VAL A 618 -21.70 9.57 -17.59
C VAL A 618 -20.89 8.51 -18.35
N ALA A 619 -20.80 7.30 -17.81
CA ALA A 619 -20.08 6.19 -18.44
C ALA A 619 -20.68 5.80 -19.81
N ALA A 620 -22.01 5.68 -19.89
CA ALA A 620 -22.71 5.34 -21.13
C ALA A 620 -22.66 6.50 -22.13
N ARG A 621 -22.85 7.74 -21.65
CA ARG A 621 -22.86 8.95 -22.47
C ARG A 621 -21.52 9.22 -23.15
N LEU A 622 -20.42 8.98 -22.44
CA LEU A 622 -19.05 9.14 -22.97
C LEU A 622 -18.48 7.85 -23.58
N GLY A 623 -19.13 6.71 -23.36
CA GLY A 623 -18.67 5.41 -23.83
C GLY A 623 -17.40 4.91 -23.12
N LEU A 624 -17.21 5.29 -21.85
CA LEU A 624 -16.05 4.94 -21.03
C LEU A 624 -15.89 3.42 -20.92
N LYS A 625 -14.64 2.94 -20.91
CA LYS A 625 -14.29 1.53 -20.86
C LYS A 625 -13.90 1.07 -19.48
N LYS A 626 -13.30 1.95 -18.67
CA LYS A 626 -13.03 1.67 -17.27
C LYS A 626 -14.31 1.46 -16.49
N ARG A 627 -14.20 0.68 -15.41
CA ARG A 627 -15.21 0.67 -14.35
C ARG A 627 -15.35 2.09 -13.80
N VAL A 628 -16.58 2.59 -13.71
CA VAL A 628 -16.87 3.91 -13.13
C VAL A 628 -17.62 3.71 -11.84
N GLU A 629 -17.11 4.27 -10.75
CA GLU A 629 -17.72 4.17 -9.42
C GLU A 629 -17.93 5.57 -8.83
N ALA A 630 -18.99 5.70 -8.03
CA ALA A 630 -19.24 6.91 -7.28
C ALA A 630 -18.39 6.91 -6.00
N ILE A 631 -17.88 8.08 -5.63
CA ILE A 631 -17.44 8.30 -4.25
C ILE A 631 -18.66 8.29 -3.30
N GLU A 632 -18.45 8.00 -2.03
CA GLU A 632 -19.53 7.98 -1.03
C GLU A 632 -19.10 8.52 0.35
N ASN A 633 -20.05 9.18 1.03
CA ASN A 633 -20.01 9.54 2.45
C ASN A 633 -18.85 10.44 2.84
N VAL A 634 -18.71 11.58 2.15
CA VAL A 634 -17.70 12.61 2.48
C VAL A 634 -18.28 13.80 3.22
N ARG A 635 -19.62 13.89 3.31
CA ARG A 635 -20.35 14.95 4.05
C ARG A 635 -21.15 14.42 5.24
N GLY A 636 -21.35 13.10 5.35
CA GLY A 636 -22.21 12.46 6.34
C GLY A 636 -21.67 12.39 7.77
N GLY A 637 -20.85 13.37 8.17
CA GLY A 637 -20.22 13.43 9.50
C GLY A 637 -18.73 13.10 9.52
N LEU A 638 -18.10 12.95 8.35
CA LEU A 638 -16.66 12.74 8.22
C LEU A 638 -15.86 13.88 8.88
N SER A 639 -14.92 13.52 9.74
CA SER A 639 -14.17 14.42 10.61
C SER A 639 -12.70 13.98 10.77
N LYS A 640 -11.90 14.78 11.46
CA LYS A 640 -10.54 14.42 11.86
C LYS A 640 -10.52 13.12 12.68
N ALA A 641 -11.54 12.86 13.50
CA ALA A 641 -11.64 11.64 14.31
C ALA A 641 -11.73 10.34 13.46
N ASP A 642 -12.14 10.45 12.19
CA ASP A 642 -12.26 9.30 11.29
C ASP A 642 -10.95 8.95 10.57
N MET A 643 -9.91 9.76 10.75
CA MET A 643 -8.59 9.56 10.15
C MET A 643 -7.81 8.52 10.95
N VAL A 644 -7.58 7.37 10.33
CA VAL A 644 -6.94 6.20 10.95
C VAL A 644 -5.56 6.58 11.48
N LEU A 645 -5.41 6.47 12.82
CA LEU A 645 -4.18 6.76 13.58
C LEU A 645 -3.67 8.21 13.45
N ASN A 646 -4.47 9.12 12.88
CA ASN A 646 -4.12 10.52 12.63
C ASN A 646 -5.31 11.44 12.94
N ASP A 647 -5.86 11.27 14.13
CA ASP A 647 -7.08 11.87 14.64
C ASP A 647 -6.83 13.00 15.67
N ALA A 648 -5.58 13.44 15.84
CA ALA A 648 -5.24 14.45 16.83
C ALA A 648 -5.77 15.84 16.42
N THR A 649 -6.35 16.55 17.39
CA THR A 649 -6.85 17.93 17.28
C THR A 649 -6.23 18.81 18.37
N PRO A 650 -4.90 19.05 18.34
CA PRO A 650 -4.25 19.90 19.34
C PRO A 650 -4.67 21.37 19.18
N ASP A 651 -4.62 22.14 20.26
CA ASP A 651 -4.75 23.60 20.17
C ASP A 651 -3.46 24.19 19.60
N ILE A 652 -3.51 24.66 18.36
CA ILE A 652 -2.35 25.18 17.65
C ILE A 652 -2.38 26.71 17.70
N THR A 653 -1.28 27.30 18.17
CA THR A 653 -1.05 28.74 18.12
C THR A 653 0.23 29.05 17.36
N ILE A 654 0.24 30.17 16.64
CA ILE A 654 1.39 30.65 15.88
C ILE A 654 1.59 32.11 16.23
N ASP A 655 2.78 32.44 16.70
CA ASP A 655 3.14 33.82 17.00
C ASP A 655 3.26 34.63 15.69
N PRO A 656 2.57 35.78 15.56
CA PRO A 656 2.50 36.50 14.30
C PRO A 656 3.81 37.22 13.91
N GLU A 657 4.76 37.38 14.83
CA GLU A 657 6.02 38.07 14.58
C GLU A 657 7.19 37.09 14.45
N THR A 658 7.22 36.06 15.29
CA THR A 658 8.32 35.09 15.36
C THR A 658 8.01 33.78 14.64
N TYR A 659 6.75 33.55 14.28
CA TYR A 659 6.23 32.32 13.67
C TYR A 659 6.41 31.06 14.54
N GLU A 660 6.74 31.23 15.84
CA GLU A 660 6.79 30.12 16.79
C GLU A 660 5.47 29.36 16.81
N VAL A 661 5.52 28.08 16.49
CA VAL A 661 4.35 27.20 16.51
C VAL A 661 4.29 26.46 17.84
N ARG A 662 3.14 26.48 18.49
CA ARG A 662 2.86 25.69 19.69
C ARG A 662 1.67 24.78 19.47
N ALA A 663 1.71 23.58 20.05
CA ALA A 663 0.57 22.68 20.17
C ALA A 663 0.32 22.40 21.66
N ASP A 664 -0.89 22.68 22.13
CA ASP A 664 -1.27 22.56 23.54
C ASP A 664 -0.31 23.33 24.49
N GLY A 665 0.23 24.45 24.00
CA GLY A 665 1.22 25.29 24.69
C GLY A 665 2.69 24.87 24.52
N GLU A 666 2.96 23.67 24.02
CA GLU A 666 4.32 23.16 23.80
C GLU A 666 4.92 23.67 22.49
N LEU A 667 6.14 24.23 22.53
CA LEU A 667 6.85 24.71 21.34
C LEU A 667 7.24 23.55 20.42
N LEU A 668 6.83 23.63 19.16
CA LEU A 668 7.12 22.62 18.14
C LEU A 668 8.34 23.05 17.32
N VAL A 669 9.51 22.59 17.72
CA VAL A 669 10.79 22.86 17.04
C VAL A 669 11.57 21.58 16.82
N CYS A 670 12.22 21.45 15.66
CA CYS A 670 13.15 20.37 15.37
C CYS A 670 14.30 20.85 14.49
N GLU A 671 15.45 20.20 14.61
CA GLU A 671 16.63 20.53 13.80
C GLU A 671 16.47 19.99 12.36
N PRO A 672 16.99 20.70 11.34
CA PRO A 672 17.01 20.18 9.98
C PRO A 672 17.86 18.91 9.89
N ALA A 673 17.39 17.91 9.15
CA ALA A 673 18.22 16.73 8.86
C ALA A 673 19.32 17.08 7.85
N GLN A 674 20.55 16.61 8.09
CA GLN A 674 21.70 16.79 7.19
C GLN A 674 21.74 15.71 6.09
N GLU A 675 21.26 14.51 6.40
CA GLU A 675 21.23 13.36 5.50
C GLU A 675 19.90 12.62 5.70
N LEU A 676 19.38 12.02 4.63
CA LEU A 676 18.18 11.20 4.66
C LEU A 676 18.48 9.79 4.12
N PRO A 677 17.82 8.75 4.67
CA PRO A 677 17.79 7.43 4.05
C PRO A 677 16.98 7.50 2.75
N MET A 678 16.91 6.39 2.01
CA MET A 678 16.10 6.28 0.80
C MET A 678 16.49 7.31 -0.29
N ALA A 679 17.72 7.83 -0.28
CA ALA A 679 18.19 8.84 -1.22
C ALA A 679 19.38 8.33 -2.05
N GLN A 680 20.58 8.87 -1.82
CA GLN A 680 21.81 8.63 -2.60
C GLN A 680 22.15 7.14 -2.83
N ARG A 681 21.73 6.25 -1.93
CA ARG A 681 21.98 4.81 -2.03
C ARG A 681 21.19 4.12 -3.15
N TYR A 682 20.06 4.68 -3.59
CA TYR A 682 19.11 4.00 -4.48
C TYR A 682 18.94 4.66 -5.84
N PHE A 683 19.22 5.96 -5.94
CA PHE A 683 19.00 6.73 -7.15
C PHE A 683 20.33 7.04 -7.84
N LEU A 684 20.32 6.98 -9.16
CA LEU A 684 21.50 7.31 -9.98
C LEU A 684 21.74 8.82 -10.02
N PHE A 685 20.67 9.61 -9.86
CA PHE A 685 20.64 11.07 -9.88
C PHE A 685 19.84 11.59 -8.69
#